data_AF-A0A3C1PZZ6-F1
#
_entry.id   AF-A0A3C1PZZ6-F1
#
_cell.length_a   1.000
_cell.length_b   1.000
_cell.length_c   1.000
_cell.angle_alpha   90.00
_cell.angle_beta   90.00
_cell.angle_gamma   90.00
#
_symmetry.space_group_name_H-M   'P 1'
#
loop_
_entity.id
_entity.type
_entity.pdbx_description
1 polymer ?
#
loop_
_entity_poly.entity_id
_entity_poly.type
_entity_poly.pdbx_seq_one_letter_code
_entity_poly.pdbx_strand_id
1 'polypeptide(L)'
;FQGGNIILRDSLIAIPLSGDGLNVKQGRAQTLRCTFIGNQSPDTDAIDYDGVIDGIIRDCRIYDFQGFNSDGIDIGEECLNCLIEGNSIFYSSDKGVSVGQGSTITLKNNLIVGCPLGIAVKDAGSSVLIDQNTIVNCEIGVAAYEKNFGSGGGQAVVTNCIFSNCEQNISNDSISSITVAYSLSDTTLLSGTKNLLGDPIFANADALNFELTAGSPALNAGDPQHQNDPDGTRVDMGALYRYSPDDYPFTQTPTIVINEVLANSGAASDWVELYNRSNDSLEIGGWFLSDSKSNLMKFRISPGTIIPPGGYLTFTEDLHFGANSNDPGRFESFALSDTGETVYLTSTNDPELSHYRLKRDFGPSLEGQTIGFHYKSSSDSYNFVPLKTPTPGTINSPPMLGPIVISEIMYHNTVEYLELLNVSSKSISLRGWQIKKGIEIQISSDLVITPGQRVILSENADLFRSLYRPREGLVILEWADGKLNNGGETVELERPGPLNKLGTPTFVRVDRVNYDNKKPWDVNADGTGLALRKIEEKAYGNDSINWLASPPSPGLYDTLESFEDWQVFWNLEPGDDDPDRDGLTNMFEYAFDRNPFAFDYSELIKVRRSGEYIRVIYPLEARRPDLEIQLEYSADLEEWSSLQTEIIGSQNEADITELDSGYYRIRILKFP
;
A
#
# COMPACT_ATOMS: atom_id res chain seq x y z
N PHE A 1 45.78 -27.09 6.25
CA PHE A 1 44.78 -27.30 5.20
C PHE A 1 45.47 -27.08 3.85
N GLN A 2 45.50 -28.07 2.96
CA GLN A 2 45.97 -27.84 1.59
C GLN A 2 44.82 -27.11 0.88
N GLY A 3 44.99 -25.83 0.58
CA GLY A 3 43.97 -25.03 -0.08
C GLY A 3 43.34 -25.73 -1.29
N GLY A 4 42.05 -25.47 -1.51
CA GLY A 4 41.26 -26.02 -2.61
C GLY A 4 40.30 -24.97 -3.15
N ASN A 5 39.71 -25.24 -4.32
CA ASN A 5 38.67 -24.39 -4.88
C ASN A 5 37.32 -25.13 -4.81
N ILE A 6 36.24 -24.42 -4.49
CA ILE A 6 34.88 -24.98 -4.43
C ILE A 6 33.93 -24.21 -5.36
N ILE A 7 33.01 -24.95 -5.97
CA ILE A 7 31.85 -24.37 -6.67
C ILE A 7 30.61 -25.09 -6.14
N LEU A 8 29.74 -24.35 -5.47
CA LEU A 8 28.40 -24.75 -5.09
C LEU A 8 27.41 -24.00 -5.98
N ARG A 9 26.46 -24.72 -6.59
CA ARG A 9 25.48 -24.08 -7.47
C ARG A 9 24.14 -24.79 -7.47
N ASP A 10 23.08 -24.05 -7.77
CA ASP A 10 21.74 -24.60 -8.06
C ASP A 10 21.23 -25.54 -6.95
N SER A 11 21.51 -25.20 -5.70
CA SER A 11 21.30 -26.07 -4.53
C SER A 11 20.37 -25.44 -3.51
N LEU A 12 19.53 -26.25 -2.86
CA LEU A 12 18.75 -25.88 -1.68
C LEU A 12 19.46 -26.40 -0.43
N ILE A 13 19.78 -25.51 0.50
CA ILE A 13 20.51 -25.80 1.73
C ILE A 13 19.60 -25.38 2.89
N ALA A 14 19.01 -26.37 3.55
CA ALA A 14 18.23 -26.15 4.77
C ALA A 14 19.10 -26.54 5.96
N ILE A 15 19.16 -25.66 6.96
CA ILE A 15 19.94 -25.87 8.18
C ILE A 15 18.90 -26.17 9.26
N PRO A 16 18.74 -27.42 9.72
CA PRO A 16 17.71 -27.75 10.71
C PRO A 16 18.19 -27.57 12.17
N LEU A 17 19.50 -27.32 12.36
CA LEU A 17 20.16 -27.18 13.66
C LEU A 17 21.08 -25.94 13.60
N SER A 18 22.19 -25.93 14.33
CA SER A 18 23.17 -24.82 14.31
C SER A 18 24.34 -25.10 13.35
N GLY A 19 25.05 -24.03 12.97
CA GLY A 19 26.25 -24.02 12.14
C GLY A 19 25.97 -23.56 10.71
N ASP A 20 26.97 -22.96 10.08
CA ASP A 20 26.79 -22.26 8.81
C ASP A 20 26.32 -23.19 7.69
N GLY A 21 25.49 -22.67 6.79
CA GLY A 21 25.02 -23.40 5.61
C GLY A 21 26.18 -23.77 4.68
N LEU A 22 27.09 -22.83 4.47
CA LEU A 22 28.35 -23.05 3.77
C LEU A 22 29.48 -22.28 4.46
N ASN A 23 30.46 -22.99 4.99
CA ASN A 23 31.69 -22.40 5.51
C ASN A 23 32.89 -22.75 4.63
N VAL A 24 33.57 -21.74 4.09
CA VAL A 24 34.79 -21.92 3.29
C VAL A 24 35.97 -21.23 3.96
N LYS A 25 36.95 -22.04 4.39
CA LYS A 25 38.23 -21.57 4.91
C LYS A 25 39.33 -21.68 3.84
N GLN A 26 39.76 -20.54 3.32
CA GLN A 26 40.83 -20.32 2.34
C GLN A 26 40.57 -20.86 0.92
N GLY A 27 41.26 -20.28 -0.07
CA GLY A 27 41.20 -20.73 -1.47
C GLY A 27 40.27 -19.89 -2.32
N ARG A 28 39.65 -20.48 -3.36
CA ARG A 28 38.64 -19.80 -4.19
C ARG A 28 37.29 -20.47 -4.05
N ALA A 29 36.22 -19.69 -4.02
CA ALA A 29 34.88 -20.23 -3.85
C ALA A 29 33.86 -19.55 -4.78
N GLN A 30 32.96 -20.33 -5.34
CA GLN A 30 31.79 -19.81 -6.06
C GLN A 30 30.52 -20.43 -5.47
N THR A 31 29.57 -19.59 -5.08
CA THR A 31 28.24 -19.99 -4.62
C THR A 31 27.22 -19.31 -5.51
N LEU A 32 26.54 -20.08 -6.36
CA LEU A 32 25.78 -19.55 -7.51
C LEU A 32 24.35 -20.10 -7.53
N ARG A 33 23.32 -19.24 -7.52
CA ARG A 33 21.91 -19.66 -7.61
C ARG A 33 21.52 -20.70 -6.55
N CYS A 34 22.06 -20.56 -5.34
CA CYS A 34 21.70 -21.41 -4.22
C CYS A 34 20.59 -20.76 -3.39
N THR A 35 19.76 -21.58 -2.77
CA THR A 35 18.75 -21.15 -1.79
C THR A 35 19.16 -21.66 -0.41
N PHE A 36 19.24 -20.77 0.56
CA PHE A 36 19.54 -21.06 1.95
C PHE A 36 18.32 -20.75 2.81
N ILE A 37 17.88 -21.76 3.58
CA ILE A 37 16.78 -21.64 4.53
C ILE A 37 17.35 -21.69 5.94
N GLY A 38 17.23 -20.58 6.64
CA GLY A 38 17.64 -20.40 8.02
C GLY A 38 16.65 -20.96 9.03
N ASN A 39 16.98 -20.73 10.30
CA ASN A 39 16.17 -21.10 11.46
C ASN A 39 16.50 -20.15 12.63
N GLN A 40 16.03 -20.46 13.83
CA GLN A 40 16.26 -19.67 15.06
C GLN A 40 17.52 -20.08 15.86
N SER A 41 18.35 -20.98 15.34
CA SER A 41 19.55 -21.47 16.01
C SER A 41 20.64 -20.40 15.97
N PRO A 42 21.32 -20.13 17.10
CA PRO A 42 22.39 -19.14 17.14
C PRO A 42 23.61 -19.58 16.31
N ASP A 43 24.49 -18.62 16.02
CA ASP A 43 25.79 -18.82 15.36
C ASP A 43 25.63 -19.63 14.06
N THR A 44 24.71 -19.17 13.21
CA THR A 44 24.32 -19.88 11.98
C THR A 44 24.27 -18.89 10.84
N ASP A 45 25.35 -18.78 10.08
CA ASP A 45 25.37 -17.93 8.89
C ASP A 45 24.88 -18.72 7.67
N ALA A 46 24.27 -18.07 6.68
CA ALA A 46 23.96 -18.80 5.45
C ALA A 46 25.24 -19.19 4.71
N ILE A 47 26.16 -18.22 4.59
CA ILE A 47 27.45 -18.35 3.93
C ILE A 47 28.50 -17.64 4.79
N ASP A 48 29.53 -18.37 5.21
CA ASP A 48 30.74 -17.85 5.87
C ASP A 48 31.96 -18.11 4.95
N TYR A 49 32.57 -17.03 4.46
CA TYR A 49 33.85 -17.07 3.76
C TYR A 49 34.96 -16.44 4.60
N ASP A 50 35.99 -17.24 4.88
CA ASP A 50 37.22 -16.82 5.56
C ASP A 50 38.43 -17.10 4.67
N GLY A 51 39.25 -16.09 4.40
CA GLY A 51 40.50 -16.20 3.63
C GLY A 51 40.29 -16.55 2.16
N VAL A 52 39.08 -16.37 1.65
CA VAL A 52 38.72 -16.64 0.26
C VAL A 52 39.23 -15.52 -0.63
N ILE A 53 39.97 -15.90 -1.67
CA ILE A 53 40.42 -14.98 -2.73
C ILE A 53 39.60 -15.23 -3.99
N ASP A 54 39.28 -14.16 -4.73
CA ASP A 54 38.49 -14.24 -5.97
C ASP A 54 37.13 -14.97 -5.77
N GLY A 55 36.52 -14.79 -4.60
CA GLY A 55 35.25 -15.42 -4.25
C GLY A 55 34.06 -14.83 -5.00
N ILE A 56 33.06 -15.65 -5.32
CA ILE A 56 31.81 -15.18 -5.93
C ILE A 56 30.64 -15.75 -5.15
N ILE A 57 29.71 -14.89 -4.76
CA ILE A 57 28.38 -15.26 -4.25
C ILE A 57 27.37 -14.54 -5.14
N ARG A 58 26.65 -15.30 -5.98
CA ARG A 58 25.80 -14.69 -7.01
C ARG A 58 24.44 -15.35 -7.13
N ASP A 59 23.40 -14.54 -7.33
CA ASP A 59 22.02 -14.96 -7.60
C ASP A 59 21.45 -15.90 -6.52
N CYS A 60 21.97 -15.82 -5.29
CA CYS A 60 21.53 -16.65 -4.19
C CYS A 60 20.33 -16.04 -3.47
N ARG A 61 19.57 -16.92 -2.83
CA ARG A 61 18.34 -16.64 -2.09
C ARG A 61 18.55 -17.04 -0.64
N ILE A 62 18.53 -16.11 0.29
CA ILE A 62 18.90 -16.33 1.70
C ILE A 62 17.74 -15.84 2.58
N TYR A 63 17.17 -16.74 3.36
CA TYR A 63 15.91 -16.47 4.05
C TYR A 63 15.94 -16.93 5.51
N ASP A 64 15.43 -16.06 6.39
CA ASP A 64 14.95 -16.40 7.73
C ASP A 64 16.00 -16.99 8.67
N PHE A 65 17.19 -16.39 8.67
CA PHE A 65 18.25 -16.68 9.62
C PHE A 65 17.99 -15.86 10.88
N GLN A 66 17.29 -16.43 11.86
CA GLN A 66 16.71 -15.70 13.00
C GLN A 66 17.46 -15.87 14.32
N GLY A 67 18.48 -16.73 14.36
CA GLY A 67 19.26 -17.00 15.57
C GLY A 67 20.15 -15.84 16.01
N PHE A 68 20.54 -15.80 17.27
CA PHE A 68 21.54 -14.83 17.71
C PHE A 68 22.86 -14.97 16.92
N ASN A 69 23.52 -13.85 16.57
CA ASN A 69 24.77 -13.83 15.81
C ASN A 69 24.68 -14.68 14.52
N SER A 70 23.67 -14.41 13.70
CA SER A 70 23.41 -15.13 12.45
C SER A 70 23.26 -14.13 11.31
N ASP A 71 24.24 -14.13 10.43
CA ASP A 71 24.33 -13.25 9.26
C ASP A 71 23.78 -13.97 8.01
N GLY A 72 23.26 -13.19 7.07
CA GLY A 72 22.92 -13.74 5.74
C GLY A 72 24.19 -14.19 5.02
N ILE A 73 25.17 -13.29 4.94
CA ILE A 73 26.51 -13.59 4.42
C ILE A 73 27.55 -12.98 5.36
N ASP A 74 28.40 -13.80 5.95
CA ASP A 74 29.61 -13.35 6.65
C ASP A 74 30.83 -13.49 5.71
N ILE A 75 31.47 -12.36 5.44
CA ILE A 75 32.79 -12.29 4.86
C ILE A 75 33.76 -11.97 6.00
N GLY A 76 34.31 -13.04 6.57
CA GLY A 76 35.21 -13.00 7.71
C GLY A 76 36.64 -12.62 7.35
N GLU A 77 37.65 -13.35 7.82
CA GLU A 77 39.05 -12.92 7.87
C GLU A 77 39.75 -12.91 6.50
N GLU A 78 40.37 -11.80 6.11
CA GLU A 78 41.29 -11.71 4.96
C GLU A 78 40.73 -12.19 3.60
N CYS A 79 39.43 -12.04 3.36
CA CYS A 79 38.84 -12.28 2.04
C CYS A 79 39.20 -11.15 1.05
N LEU A 80 39.67 -11.51 -0.14
CA LEU A 80 40.17 -10.54 -1.13
C LEU A 80 39.49 -10.70 -2.48
N ASN A 81 39.11 -9.58 -3.09
CA ASN A 81 38.52 -9.55 -4.44
C ASN A 81 37.26 -10.43 -4.55
N CYS A 82 36.43 -10.45 -3.51
CA CYS A 82 35.17 -11.19 -3.55
C CYS A 82 34.04 -10.32 -4.13
N LEU A 83 33.18 -10.94 -4.93
CA LEU A 83 32.00 -10.34 -5.54
C LEU A 83 30.73 -10.96 -4.97
N ILE A 84 29.86 -10.13 -4.41
CA ILE A 84 28.53 -10.51 -3.94
C ILE A 84 27.51 -9.79 -4.80
N GLU A 85 26.84 -10.52 -5.69
CA GLU A 85 26.04 -9.94 -6.76
C GLU A 85 24.66 -10.58 -6.95
N GLY A 86 23.60 -9.77 -7.10
CA GLY A 86 22.28 -10.29 -7.50
C GLY A 86 21.59 -11.15 -6.45
N ASN A 87 22.03 -11.12 -5.18
CA ASN A 87 21.47 -11.94 -4.13
C ASN A 87 20.25 -11.28 -3.50
N SER A 88 19.37 -12.12 -2.96
CA SER A 88 18.17 -11.72 -2.22
C SER A 88 18.29 -12.23 -0.79
N ILE A 89 18.37 -11.31 0.18
CA ILE A 89 18.61 -11.59 1.60
C ILE A 89 17.46 -11.03 2.42
N PHE A 90 16.74 -11.90 3.10
CA PHE A 90 15.55 -11.52 3.86
C PHE A 90 15.63 -12.00 5.31
N TYR A 91 15.47 -11.04 6.22
CA TYR A 91 15.29 -11.25 7.65
C TYR A 91 16.40 -12.08 8.27
N SER A 92 17.65 -11.64 8.11
CA SER A 92 18.76 -12.09 8.95
C SER A 92 18.75 -11.31 10.26
N SER A 93 18.93 -12.02 11.37
CA SER A 93 18.78 -11.52 12.73
C SER A 93 19.94 -10.70 13.26
N ASP A 94 21.04 -10.62 12.53
CA ASP A 94 22.16 -9.77 12.89
C ASP A 94 22.53 -8.86 11.71
N LYS A 95 23.24 -9.39 10.71
CA LYS A 95 23.59 -8.63 9.50
C LYS A 95 23.08 -9.33 8.23
N GLY A 96 22.57 -8.57 7.28
CA GLY A 96 22.29 -9.09 5.94
C GLY A 96 23.59 -9.52 5.26
N VAL A 97 24.56 -8.60 5.22
CA VAL A 97 25.95 -8.91 4.84
C VAL A 97 26.89 -8.30 5.86
N SER A 98 27.88 -9.07 6.28
CA SER A 98 28.94 -8.58 7.14
C SER A 98 30.31 -8.77 6.50
N VAL A 99 31.17 -7.78 6.71
CA VAL A 99 32.52 -7.74 6.15
C VAL A 99 33.44 -7.28 7.25
N GLY A 100 34.47 -8.05 7.55
CA GLY A 100 35.39 -7.65 8.61
C GLY A 100 36.82 -8.15 8.44
N GLN A 101 37.63 -7.90 9.46
CA GLN A 101 38.95 -8.50 9.62
C GLN A 101 39.85 -8.41 8.38
N GLY A 102 39.89 -7.24 7.73
CA GLY A 102 40.78 -6.97 6.60
C GLY A 102 40.21 -7.37 5.23
N SER A 103 38.92 -7.68 5.14
CA SER A 103 38.29 -8.15 3.91
C SER A 103 37.90 -7.05 2.93
N THR A 104 38.12 -7.30 1.65
CA THR A 104 37.83 -6.35 0.56
C THR A 104 36.90 -6.97 -0.49
N ILE A 105 35.71 -6.40 -0.63
CA ILE A 105 34.67 -6.94 -1.52
C ILE A 105 33.97 -5.86 -2.36
N THR A 106 33.30 -6.32 -3.42
CA THR A 106 32.29 -5.55 -4.16
C THR A 106 30.92 -6.17 -3.93
N LEU A 107 29.96 -5.34 -3.50
CA LEU A 107 28.56 -5.70 -3.30
C LEU A 107 27.72 -5.01 -4.37
N LYS A 108 27.08 -5.76 -5.28
CA LYS A 108 26.33 -5.20 -6.40
C LYS A 108 24.96 -5.82 -6.63
N ASN A 109 23.92 -5.04 -6.95
CA ASN A 109 22.63 -5.59 -7.38
C ASN A 109 21.95 -6.51 -6.35
N ASN A 110 22.23 -6.36 -5.05
CA ASN A 110 21.60 -7.19 -4.02
C ASN A 110 20.36 -6.49 -3.44
N LEU A 111 19.36 -7.30 -3.12
CA LEU A 111 18.19 -6.92 -2.35
C LEU A 111 18.38 -7.42 -0.91
N ILE A 112 18.37 -6.50 0.06
CA ILE A 112 18.55 -6.80 1.49
C ILE A 112 17.36 -6.23 2.27
N VAL A 113 16.64 -7.09 2.98
CA VAL A 113 15.34 -6.74 3.56
C VAL A 113 15.27 -7.15 5.03
N GLY A 114 14.84 -6.23 5.89
CA GLY A 114 14.39 -6.55 7.25
C GLY A 114 15.49 -7.03 8.20
N CYS A 115 16.74 -6.62 7.99
CA CYS A 115 17.87 -6.98 8.85
C CYS A 115 18.18 -5.85 9.85
N PRO A 116 18.63 -6.11 11.09
CA PRO A 116 19.09 -5.05 11.99
C PRO A 116 20.19 -4.21 11.34
N LEU A 117 21.22 -4.86 10.80
CA LEU A 117 22.20 -4.21 9.96
C LEU A 117 22.07 -4.76 8.54
N GLY A 118 21.74 -3.92 7.55
CA GLY A 118 21.71 -4.35 6.15
C GLY A 118 23.10 -4.81 5.70
N ILE A 119 24.08 -3.91 5.79
CA ILE A 119 25.49 -4.16 5.48
C ILE A 119 26.36 -3.62 6.60
N ALA A 120 27.27 -4.42 7.14
CA ALA A 120 28.19 -4.02 8.20
C ALA A 120 29.65 -4.17 7.76
N VAL A 121 30.45 -3.12 7.92
CA VAL A 121 31.89 -3.08 7.60
C VAL A 121 32.70 -2.84 8.88
N LYS A 122 33.48 -3.84 9.27
CA LYS A 122 34.04 -3.97 10.62
C LYS A 122 35.57 -3.92 10.56
N ASP A 123 36.19 -3.13 11.44
CA ASP A 123 37.64 -3.09 11.67
C ASP A 123 38.49 -2.52 10.51
N ALA A 124 39.73 -2.11 10.80
CA ALA A 124 40.62 -1.57 9.78
C ALA A 124 41.05 -2.61 8.74
N GLY A 125 41.26 -2.14 7.52
CA GLY A 125 41.60 -2.98 6.36
C GLY A 125 40.36 -3.52 5.64
N SER A 126 39.20 -3.54 6.30
CA SER A 126 37.94 -3.94 5.67
C SER A 126 37.39 -2.83 4.80
N SER A 127 37.12 -3.11 3.53
CA SER A 127 36.55 -2.13 2.61
C SER A 127 35.53 -2.72 1.64
N VAL A 128 34.47 -1.98 1.39
CA VAL A 128 33.35 -2.42 0.54
C VAL A 128 33.00 -1.34 -0.47
N LEU A 129 32.94 -1.72 -1.75
CA LEU A 129 32.21 -0.95 -2.77
C LEU A 129 30.78 -1.49 -2.85
N ILE A 130 29.79 -0.65 -2.56
CA ILE A 130 28.37 -0.99 -2.53
C ILE A 130 27.69 -0.23 -3.67
N ASP A 131 27.38 -0.91 -4.77
CA ASP A 131 26.82 -0.31 -5.98
C ASP A 131 25.47 -0.92 -6.35
N GLN A 132 24.44 -0.12 -6.64
CA GLN A 132 23.15 -0.64 -7.11
C GLN A 132 22.53 -1.69 -6.16
N ASN A 133 22.51 -1.44 -4.85
CA ASN A 133 21.79 -2.33 -3.92
C ASN A 133 20.49 -1.66 -3.45
N THR A 134 19.46 -2.46 -3.20
CA THR A 134 18.20 -2.02 -2.59
C THR A 134 18.12 -2.56 -1.17
N ILE A 135 18.12 -1.68 -0.19
CA ILE A 135 18.16 -1.99 1.24
C ILE A 135 16.87 -1.48 1.86
N VAL A 136 16.04 -2.39 2.38
CA VAL A 136 14.66 -2.07 2.77
C VAL A 136 14.35 -2.57 4.17
N ASN A 137 13.64 -1.77 4.98
CA ASN A 137 13.16 -2.16 6.31
C ASN A 137 14.28 -2.57 7.29
N CYS A 138 15.52 -2.12 7.09
CA CYS A 138 16.61 -2.41 8.03
C CYS A 138 16.64 -1.40 9.18
N GLU A 139 17.13 -1.78 10.37
CA GLU A 139 17.34 -0.78 11.42
C GLU A 139 18.44 0.20 10.98
N ILE A 140 19.59 -0.31 10.56
CA ILE A 140 20.64 0.46 9.91
C ILE A 140 20.91 -0.11 8.52
N GLY A 141 20.86 0.74 7.49
CA GLY A 141 21.12 0.31 6.11
C GLY A 141 22.56 -0.13 5.89
N VAL A 142 23.53 0.78 6.07
CA VAL A 142 24.97 0.50 6.05
C VAL A 142 25.63 1.03 7.32
N ALA A 143 26.37 0.17 8.01
CA ALA A 143 27.14 0.51 9.21
C ALA A 143 28.64 0.28 9.01
N ALA A 144 29.50 1.20 9.45
CA ALA A 144 30.95 1.01 9.48
C ALA A 144 31.52 1.36 10.86
N TYR A 145 32.22 0.43 11.50
CA TYR A 145 32.66 0.60 12.89
C TYR A 145 33.86 -0.27 13.25
N GLU A 146 34.54 0.06 14.34
CA GLU A 146 35.48 -0.82 15.03
C GLU A 146 34.70 -1.84 15.88
N LYS A 147 34.79 -3.12 15.51
CA LYS A 147 34.23 -4.23 16.31
C LYS A 147 35.23 -4.67 17.37
N ASN A 148 36.49 -4.80 16.97
CA ASN A 148 37.58 -5.26 17.83
C ASN A 148 38.39 -4.06 18.34
N PHE A 149 38.27 -3.75 19.63
CA PHE A 149 38.90 -2.58 20.25
C PHE A 149 40.38 -2.43 19.88
N GLY A 150 40.75 -1.28 19.31
CA GLY A 150 42.10 -0.96 18.86
C GLY A 150 42.46 -1.48 17.46
N SER A 151 41.51 -2.08 16.73
CA SER A 151 41.72 -2.59 15.37
C SER A 151 41.39 -1.55 14.29
N GLY A 152 40.92 -0.35 14.65
CA GLY A 152 40.55 0.71 13.72
C GLY A 152 39.18 0.48 13.05
N GLY A 153 38.75 1.40 12.18
CA GLY A 153 37.42 1.39 11.58
C GLY A 153 37.34 0.87 10.14
N GLY A 154 36.15 0.41 9.75
CA GLY A 154 35.84 -0.06 8.40
C GLY A 154 35.56 1.08 7.40
N GLN A 155 35.56 0.76 6.10
CA GLN A 155 35.35 1.74 5.03
C GLN A 155 34.32 1.28 4.00
N ALA A 156 33.36 2.13 3.66
CA ALA A 156 32.39 1.85 2.61
C ALA A 156 32.25 3.01 1.61
N VAL A 157 32.11 2.66 0.33
CA VAL A 157 31.73 3.59 -0.74
C VAL A 157 30.40 3.11 -1.30
N VAL A 158 29.37 3.92 -1.16
CA VAL A 158 27.99 3.62 -1.58
C VAL A 158 27.63 4.44 -2.80
N THR A 159 27.23 3.78 -3.88
CA THR A 159 26.79 4.42 -5.12
C THR A 159 25.51 3.77 -5.64
N ASN A 160 24.63 4.56 -6.27
CA ASN A 160 23.47 4.03 -6.99
C ASN A 160 22.54 3.17 -6.13
N CYS A 161 22.47 3.36 -4.81
CA CYS A 161 21.68 2.48 -3.95
C CYS A 161 20.32 3.09 -3.61
N ILE A 162 19.38 2.25 -3.20
CA ILE A 162 18.12 2.66 -2.57
C ILE A 162 18.16 2.25 -1.10
N PHE A 163 17.80 3.19 -0.22
CA PHE A 163 17.47 2.94 1.17
C PHE A 163 16.00 3.24 1.38
N SER A 164 15.19 2.23 1.71
CA SER A 164 13.76 2.43 1.90
C SER A 164 13.30 1.97 3.28
N ASN A 165 12.60 2.84 4.00
CA ASN A 165 12.08 2.61 5.34
C ASN A 165 13.15 2.01 6.29
N CYS A 166 14.43 2.37 6.07
CA CYS A 166 15.48 2.07 7.02
C CYS A 166 15.39 3.06 8.17
N GLU A 167 15.55 2.61 9.43
CA GLU A 167 15.45 3.53 10.57
C GLU A 167 16.57 4.57 10.55
N GLN A 168 17.77 4.14 10.18
CA GLN A 168 18.93 4.96 9.88
C GLN A 168 19.60 4.42 8.61
N ASN A 169 19.75 5.25 7.58
CA ASN A 169 20.35 4.76 6.33
C ASN A 169 21.83 4.41 6.49
N ILE A 170 22.59 5.27 7.17
CA ILE A 170 24.04 5.19 7.28
C ILE A 170 24.45 5.46 8.73
N SER A 171 25.36 4.65 9.27
CA SER A 171 25.97 4.85 10.59
C SER A 171 27.47 4.57 10.52
N ASN A 172 28.30 5.46 11.06
CA ASN A 172 29.71 5.16 11.25
C ASN A 172 30.29 5.83 12.50
N ASP A 173 31.26 5.16 13.13
CA ASP A 173 32.03 5.77 14.23
C ASP A 173 33.06 6.79 13.71
N SER A 174 33.79 7.43 14.62
CA SER A 174 34.76 8.48 14.27
C SER A 174 36.04 7.98 13.57
N ILE A 175 36.28 6.68 13.55
CA ILE A 175 37.48 6.04 12.97
C ILE A 175 37.17 5.26 11.70
N SER A 176 35.89 5.14 11.35
CA SER A 176 35.36 4.52 10.14
C SER A 176 34.93 5.59 9.14
N SER A 177 34.72 5.20 7.88
CA SER A 177 34.25 6.12 6.84
C SER A 177 33.20 5.49 5.94
N ILE A 178 32.15 6.28 5.65
CA ILE A 178 31.18 5.94 4.62
C ILE A 178 31.02 7.16 3.71
N THR A 179 31.14 6.97 2.41
CA THR A 179 30.77 7.98 1.41
C THR A 179 29.58 7.49 0.61
N VAL A 180 28.69 8.42 0.26
CA VAL A 180 27.46 8.09 -0.48
C VAL A 180 27.32 9.05 -1.66
N ALA A 181 27.00 8.52 -2.84
CA ALA A 181 26.65 9.32 -4.00
C ALA A 181 25.56 8.64 -4.84
N TYR A 182 24.82 9.45 -5.60
CA TYR A 182 23.81 9.00 -6.56
C TYR A 182 22.85 7.95 -5.98
N SER A 183 22.44 8.10 -4.72
CA SER A 183 21.58 7.14 -4.03
C SER A 183 20.27 7.79 -3.59
N LEU A 184 19.20 6.99 -3.49
CA LEU A 184 17.87 7.42 -3.07
C LEU A 184 17.62 6.97 -1.62
N SER A 185 16.93 7.82 -0.87
CA SER A 185 16.37 7.45 0.43
C SER A 185 14.98 8.06 0.61
N ASP A 186 14.07 7.36 1.27
CA ASP A 186 12.76 7.90 1.68
C ASP A 186 12.73 8.37 3.15
N THR A 187 13.68 7.93 4.00
CA THR A 187 13.73 8.32 5.42
C THR A 187 14.43 9.67 5.65
N THR A 188 15.64 9.83 5.10
CA THR A 188 16.48 11.03 5.31
C THR A 188 17.32 11.36 4.09
N LEU A 189 17.55 12.65 3.81
CA LEU A 189 18.45 13.03 2.71
C LEU A 189 19.90 12.64 3.05
N LEU A 190 20.51 11.85 2.18
CA LEU A 190 21.88 11.37 2.34
C LEU A 190 22.90 12.46 1.94
N SER A 191 23.91 12.67 2.77
CA SER A 191 25.03 13.57 2.43
C SER A 191 25.83 13.02 1.27
N GLY A 192 26.27 13.91 0.37
CA GLY A 192 27.13 13.55 -0.76
C GLY A 192 26.56 13.99 -2.10
N THR A 193 27.14 13.46 -3.17
CA THR A 193 26.87 13.94 -4.53
C THR A 193 25.56 13.37 -5.05
N LYS A 194 24.59 14.22 -5.39
CA LYS A 194 23.38 13.85 -6.15
C LYS A 194 22.56 12.71 -5.53
N ASN A 195 22.56 12.61 -4.21
CA ASN A 195 21.59 11.79 -3.51
C ASN A 195 20.21 12.44 -3.55
N LEU A 196 19.17 11.62 -3.53
CA LEU A 196 17.77 12.02 -3.60
C LEU A 196 17.06 11.68 -2.30
N LEU A 197 16.08 12.51 -1.95
CA LEU A 197 15.10 12.22 -0.90
C LEU A 197 13.73 12.06 -1.57
N GLY A 198 13.12 10.88 -1.46
CA GLY A 198 11.82 10.58 -2.06
C GLY A 198 11.47 9.10 -1.97
N ASP A 199 10.18 8.81 -2.13
CA ASP A 199 9.66 7.44 -2.19
C ASP A 199 10.21 6.72 -3.44
N PRO A 200 10.80 5.51 -3.31
CA PRO A 200 11.20 4.69 -4.46
C PRO A 200 10.03 4.25 -5.37
N ILE A 201 8.79 4.33 -4.90
CA ILE A 201 7.57 3.92 -5.61
C ILE A 201 7.69 2.49 -6.11
N PHE A 202 7.85 1.57 -5.15
CA PHE A 202 7.86 0.13 -5.40
C PHE A 202 6.48 -0.38 -5.84
N ALA A 203 6.46 -1.47 -6.61
CA ALA A 203 5.23 -2.06 -7.12
C ALA A 203 4.28 -2.53 -5.99
N ASN A 204 4.80 -3.20 -4.96
CA ASN A 204 4.04 -3.56 -3.75
C ASN A 204 4.99 -3.96 -2.60
N ALA A 205 5.47 -2.98 -1.84
CA ALA A 205 6.41 -3.21 -0.75
C ALA A 205 5.85 -4.12 0.36
N ASP A 206 4.54 -4.07 0.63
CA ASP A 206 3.88 -4.92 1.64
C ASP A 206 3.89 -6.41 1.24
N ALA A 207 3.90 -6.69 -0.06
CA ALA A 207 4.05 -8.04 -0.62
C ALA A 207 5.52 -8.42 -0.90
N LEU A 208 6.48 -7.64 -0.39
CA LEU A 208 7.92 -7.77 -0.67
C LEU A 208 8.28 -7.66 -2.17
N ASN A 209 7.42 -6.99 -2.96
CA ASN A 209 7.73 -6.64 -4.34
C ASN A 209 8.35 -5.24 -4.40
N PHE A 210 9.68 -5.22 -4.50
CA PHE A 210 10.49 -4.00 -4.58
C PHE A 210 10.91 -3.63 -6.01
N GLU A 211 10.21 -4.13 -7.03
CA GLU A 211 10.39 -3.63 -8.40
C GLU A 211 9.99 -2.15 -8.48
N LEU A 212 10.83 -1.35 -9.14
CA LEU A 212 10.53 0.06 -9.37
C LEU A 212 9.36 0.20 -10.36
N THR A 213 8.44 1.10 -10.06
CA THR A 213 7.40 1.49 -11.02
C THR A 213 7.88 2.64 -11.91
N ALA A 214 7.18 2.86 -13.03
CA ALA A 214 7.54 3.89 -14.02
C ALA A 214 7.60 5.33 -13.47
N GLY A 215 6.93 5.60 -12.34
CA GLY A 215 6.95 6.92 -11.67
C GLY A 215 8.13 7.12 -10.72
N SER A 216 8.94 6.08 -10.48
CA SER A 216 9.98 6.11 -9.47
C SER A 216 11.05 7.18 -9.75
N PRO A 217 11.45 7.97 -8.74
CA PRO A 217 12.58 8.90 -8.85
C PRO A 217 13.94 8.19 -8.94
N ALA A 218 14.00 6.87 -8.71
CA ALA A 218 15.22 6.08 -8.87
C ALA A 218 15.51 5.71 -10.32
N LEU A 219 14.49 5.71 -11.20
CA LEU A 219 14.66 5.36 -12.60
C LEU A 219 15.53 6.40 -13.32
N ASN A 220 16.55 5.92 -14.05
CA ASN A 220 17.48 6.72 -14.84
C ASN A 220 18.24 7.78 -14.02
N ALA A 221 18.39 7.55 -12.72
CA ALA A 221 18.81 8.56 -11.77
C ALA A 221 20.23 8.35 -11.20
N GLY A 222 20.83 7.18 -11.36
CA GLY A 222 22.15 6.81 -10.84
C GLY A 222 23.31 7.49 -11.58
N ASP A 223 24.56 7.23 -11.22
CA ASP A 223 25.74 7.96 -11.70
C ASP A 223 25.81 8.03 -13.24
N PRO A 224 25.82 9.22 -13.87
CA PRO A 224 25.92 9.34 -15.33
C PRO A 224 27.25 8.85 -15.92
N GLN A 225 28.26 8.59 -15.08
CA GLN A 225 29.51 7.96 -15.50
C GLN A 225 29.49 6.44 -15.40
N HIS A 226 28.47 5.86 -14.73
CA HIS A 226 28.27 4.43 -14.68
C HIS A 226 27.82 3.90 -16.05
N GLN A 227 28.06 2.61 -16.29
CA GLN A 227 27.55 1.93 -17.48
C GLN A 227 26.02 2.01 -17.53
N ASN A 228 25.47 2.32 -18.69
CA ASN A 228 24.03 2.31 -18.92
C ASN A 228 23.40 0.95 -18.62
N ASP A 229 22.11 0.97 -18.29
CA ASP A 229 21.32 -0.23 -18.09
C ASP A 229 21.12 -1.01 -19.40
N PRO A 230 20.67 -2.29 -19.35
CA PRO A 230 20.54 -3.13 -20.53
C PRO A 230 19.64 -2.57 -21.64
N ASP A 231 18.71 -1.68 -21.32
CA ASP A 231 17.85 -0.96 -22.27
C ASP A 231 18.53 0.29 -22.90
N GLY A 232 19.75 0.58 -22.46
CA GLY A 232 20.59 1.67 -22.96
C GLY A 232 20.35 3.01 -22.27
N THR A 233 19.49 3.08 -21.27
CA THR A 233 19.26 4.32 -20.52
C THR A 233 20.30 4.51 -19.42
N ARG A 234 20.29 5.67 -18.77
CA ARG A 234 21.18 5.96 -17.63
C ARG A 234 20.87 4.96 -16.51
N VAL A 235 21.89 4.50 -15.80
CA VAL A 235 21.71 3.51 -14.73
C VAL A 235 20.64 3.95 -13.71
N ASP A 236 19.79 3.03 -13.31
CA ASP A 236 18.84 3.17 -12.21
C ASP A 236 19.57 3.21 -10.85
N MET A 237 18.93 3.79 -9.84
CA MET A 237 19.32 3.55 -8.46
C MET A 237 18.63 2.28 -7.96
N GLY A 238 19.32 1.48 -7.14
CA GLY A 238 18.80 0.25 -6.55
C GLY A 238 19.24 -1.00 -7.30
N ALA A 239 18.85 -2.14 -6.76
CA ALA A 239 19.12 -3.44 -7.34
C ALA A 239 18.28 -3.70 -8.58
N LEU A 240 18.93 -4.24 -9.62
CA LEU A 240 18.23 -4.89 -10.73
C LEU A 240 17.62 -6.21 -10.23
N TYR A 241 16.41 -6.09 -9.71
CA TYR A 241 15.62 -7.17 -9.12
C TYR A 241 14.38 -7.43 -9.99
N ARG A 242 14.01 -8.71 -10.10
CA ARG A 242 12.75 -9.12 -10.70
C ARG A 242 11.95 -9.89 -9.67
N TYR A 243 10.74 -9.44 -9.41
CA TYR A 243 9.87 -10.08 -8.45
C TYR A 243 9.39 -11.43 -8.95
N SER A 244 9.44 -12.41 -8.06
CA SER A 244 8.70 -13.66 -8.18
C SER A 244 7.89 -13.86 -6.89
N PRO A 245 6.59 -14.21 -6.98
CA PRO A 245 5.80 -14.58 -5.81
C PRO A 245 6.43 -15.73 -4.98
N ASP A 246 7.24 -16.57 -5.63
CA ASP A 246 7.93 -17.71 -5.01
C ASP A 246 9.34 -17.34 -4.48
N ASP A 247 9.84 -16.12 -4.72
CA ASP A 247 11.17 -15.66 -4.27
C ASP A 247 11.21 -15.33 -2.77
N TYR A 248 10.13 -15.49 -2.04
CA TYR A 248 10.16 -15.57 -0.58
C TYR A 248 9.11 -16.59 -0.15
N PRO A 249 9.47 -17.88 -0.02
CA PRO A 249 8.52 -18.96 0.22
C PRO A 249 7.97 -18.98 1.65
N PHE A 250 8.29 -17.98 2.46
CA PHE A 250 7.79 -17.84 3.82
C PHE A 250 6.69 -16.80 3.83
N THR A 251 5.52 -17.19 4.31
CA THR A 251 4.51 -16.21 4.69
C THR A 251 4.98 -15.58 6.00
N GLN A 252 5.66 -14.44 5.96
CA GLN A 252 5.68 -13.54 7.12
C GLN A 252 4.33 -12.82 7.17
N THR A 253 3.25 -13.58 7.26
CA THR A 253 2.04 -13.05 7.87
C THR A 253 2.37 -12.88 9.34
N PRO A 254 2.47 -11.64 9.87
CA PRO A 254 2.63 -11.46 11.31
C PRO A 254 1.50 -12.24 11.99
N THR A 255 1.88 -13.27 12.72
CA THR A 255 0.95 -14.24 13.30
C THR A 255 0.25 -13.63 14.50
N ILE A 256 0.94 -12.79 15.27
CA ILE A 256 0.36 -11.94 16.32
C ILE A 256 0.34 -10.48 15.86
N VAL A 257 -0.85 -9.93 15.69
CA VAL A 257 -1.00 -8.53 15.28
C VAL A 257 -1.62 -7.68 16.38
N ILE A 258 -1.32 -6.38 16.38
CA ILE A 258 -2.13 -5.37 17.09
C ILE A 258 -3.46 -5.25 16.34
N ASN A 259 -4.54 -5.74 16.94
CA ASN A 259 -5.84 -5.97 16.34
C ASN A 259 -6.78 -4.77 16.40
N GLU A 260 -6.84 -4.14 17.56
CA GLU A 260 -7.75 -3.04 17.88
C GLU A 260 -7.13 -2.19 19.00
N VAL A 261 -7.34 -0.87 18.94
CA VAL A 261 -6.85 0.10 19.89
C VAL A 261 -7.98 1.03 20.31
N LEU A 262 -8.11 1.25 21.62
CA LEU A 262 -8.89 2.35 22.21
C LEU A 262 -7.92 3.31 22.90
N ALA A 263 -7.72 4.49 22.31
CA ALA A 263 -6.80 5.52 22.82
C ALA A 263 -7.49 6.78 23.37
N ASN A 264 -8.82 6.73 23.44
CA ASN A 264 -9.64 7.80 24.00
C ASN A 264 -10.87 7.18 24.65
N SER A 265 -10.69 6.56 25.82
CA SER A 265 -11.78 5.93 26.56
C SER A 265 -12.50 6.88 27.55
N GLY A 266 -12.12 8.17 27.55
CA GLY A 266 -12.66 9.17 28.46
C GLY A 266 -12.20 8.93 29.89
N ALA A 267 -13.14 8.56 30.77
CA ALA A 267 -12.83 8.22 32.17
C ALA A 267 -12.55 6.72 32.39
N ALA A 268 -12.72 5.88 31.37
CA ALA A 268 -12.40 4.45 31.43
C ALA A 268 -10.89 4.23 31.16
N SER A 269 -10.48 2.96 31.03
CA SER A 269 -9.11 2.63 30.64
C SER A 269 -9.00 2.45 29.13
N ASP A 270 -7.95 3.05 28.57
CA ASP A 270 -7.48 2.77 27.23
C ASP A 270 -6.91 1.35 27.15
N TRP A 271 -6.82 0.81 25.93
CA TRP A 271 -6.36 -0.56 25.73
C TRP A 271 -5.85 -0.84 24.32
N VAL A 272 -4.99 -1.86 24.24
CA VAL A 272 -4.47 -2.46 23.01
C VAL A 272 -4.85 -3.94 23.00
N GLU A 273 -5.41 -4.41 21.90
CA GLU A 273 -5.68 -5.83 21.70
C GLU A 273 -4.72 -6.47 20.72
N LEU A 274 -4.28 -7.68 21.03
CA LEU A 274 -3.55 -8.56 20.13
C LEU A 274 -4.45 -9.67 19.58
N TYR A 275 -4.20 -10.10 18.35
CA TYR A 275 -4.90 -11.21 17.70
C TYR A 275 -3.91 -12.21 17.10
N ASN A 276 -4.13 -13.49 17.38
CA ASN A 276 -3.43 -14.60 16.76
C ASN A 276 -4.13 -15.04 15.46
N ARG A 277 -3.55 -14.70 14.32
CA ARG A 277 -4.00 -15.04 12.97
C ARG A 277 -3.68 -16.48 12.55
N SER A 278 -2.88 -17.20 13.33
CA SER A 278 -2.47 -18.56 12.99
C SER A 278 -3.48 -19.61 13.46
N ASN A 279 -3.32 -20.83 12.95
CA ASN A 279 -4.10 -22.00 13.36
C ASN A 279 -3.48 -22.74 14.57
N ASP A 280 -2.41 -22.19 15.15
CA ASP A 280 -1.68 -22.76 16.28
C ASP A 280 -1.71 -21.80 17.49
N SER A 281 -1.56 -22.36 18.69
CA SER A 281 -1.35 -21.55 19.90
C SER A 281 0.03 -20.89 19.84
N LEU A 282 0.13 -19.60 20.18
CA LEU A 282 1.39 -18.88 20.21
C LEU A 282 1.69 -18.36 21.61
N GLU A 283 2.86 -18.70 22.12
CA GLU A 283 3.39 -18.16 23.37
C GLU A 283 4.05 -16.81 23.08
N ILE A 284 3.58 -15.78 23.77
CA ILE A 284 4.04 -14.39 23.64
C ILE A 284 4.55 -13.86 24.99
N GLY A 285 4.72 -14.74 25.97
CA GLY A 285 5.30 -14.37 27.24
C GLY A 285 6.70 -13.80 27.04
N GLY A 286 6.99 -12.73 27.78
CA GLY A 286 8.25 -12.00 27.66
C GLY A 286 8.29 -10.96 26.54
N TRP A 287 7.36 -10.96 25.57
CA TRP A 287 7.29 -9.92 24.52
C TRP A 287 6.97 -8.55 25.14
N PHE A 288 7.12 -7.47 24.36
CA PHE A 288 6.96 -6.11 24.82
C PHE A 288 5.91 -5.32 24.05
N LEU A 289 5.14 -4.49 24.77
CA LEU A 289 4.36 -3.39 24.22
C LEU A 289 5.01 -2.05 24.56
N SER A 290 4.93 -1.10 23.63
CA SER A 290 5.41 0.26 23.81
C SER A 290 4.69 1.26 22.90
N ASP A 291 4.64 2.52 23.30
CA ASP A 291 4.26 3.70 22.50
C ASP A 291 5.50 4.44 21.92
N SER A 292 6.70 3.93 22.18
CA SER A 292 7.96 4.65 21.93
C SER A 292 8.94 3.84 21.09
N LYS A 293 9.30 4.38 19.93
CA LYS A 293 10.37 3.81 19.09
C LYS A 293 11.72 3.78 19.81
N SER A 294 12.02 4.79 20.63
CA SER A 294 13.30 4.89 21.35
C SER A 294 13.41 3.96 22.54
N ASN A 295 12.29 3.43 23.04
CA ASN A 295 12.29 2.42 24.08
C ASN A 295 11.17 1.40 23.81
N LEU A 296 11.52 0.29 23.16
CA LEU A 296 10.57 -0.79 22.84
C LEU A 296 10.24 -1.69 24.04
N MET A 297 10.92 -1.52 25.18
CA MET A 297 10.86 -2.41 26.34
C MET A 297 10.02 -1.85 27.51
N LYS A 298 9.01 -1.01 27.23
CA LYS A 298 8.24 -0.33 28.29
C LYS A 298 7.37 -1.28 29.12
N PHE A 299 6.60 -2.16 28.48
CA PHE A 299 5.76 -3.14 29.16
C PHE A 299 6.07 -4.56 28.67
N ARG A 300 6.58 -5.42 29.55
CA ARG A 300 6.85 -6.84 29.29
C ARG A 300 5.61 -7.68 29.61
N ILE A 301 5.13 -8.43 28.64
CA ILE A 301 4.05 -9.40 28.78
C ILE A 301 4.52 -10.54 29.69
N SER A 302 3.67 -10.94 30.63
CA SER A 302 4.00 -11.97 31.63
C SER A 302 4.48 -13.29 30.96
N PRO A 303 5.58 -13.91 31.42
CA PRO A 303 6.05 -15.19 30.89
C PRO A 303 4.97 -16.29 30.91
N GLY A 304 4.93 -17.13 29.87
CA GLY A 304 3.94 -18.20 29.74
C GLY A 304 2.58 -17.73 29.24
N THR A 305 2.44 -16.47 28.81
CA THR A 305 1.22 -15.95 28.17
C THR A 305 1.07 -16.59 26.79
N ILE A 306 -0.06 -17.25 26.55
CA ILE A 306 -0.36 -17.94 25.29
C ILE A 306 -1.65 -17.36 24.70
N ILE A 307 -1.64 -17.02 23.42
CA ILE A 307 -2.84 -16.70 22.65
C ILE A 307 -3.22 -17.95 21.83
N PRO A 308 -4.41 -18.56 22.04
CA PRO A 308 -4.89 -19.70 21.26
C PRO A 308 -4.99 -19.40 19.75
N PRO A 309 -5.16 -20.42 18.88
CA PRO A 309 -5.48 -20.23 17.47
C PRO A 309 -6.69 -19.31 17.29
N GLY A 310 -6.60 -18.27 16.47
CA GLY A 310 -7.69 -17.31 16.31
C GLY A 310 -8.08 -16.56 17.59
N GLY A 311 -7.24 -16.60 18.63
CA GLY A 311 -7.51 -15.99 19.93
C GLY A 311 -7.16 -14.51 19.98
N TYR A 312 -7.77 -13.82 20.93
CA TYR A 312 -7.58 -12.39 21.21
C TYR A 312 -7.04 -12.21 22.63
N LEU A 313 -6.21 -11.19 22.84
CA LEU A 313 -5.74 -10.81 24.17
C LEU A 313 -5.63 -9.29 24.31
N THR A 314 -6.36 -8.74 25.28
CA THR A 314 -6.42 -7.30 25.53
C THR A 314 -5.54 -6.89 26.70
N PHE A 315 -4.75 -5.84 26.52
CA PHE A 315 -3.97 -5.17 27.57
C PHE A 315 -4.57 -3.79 27.80
N THR A 316 -4.97 -3.51 29.05
CA THR A 316 -5.50 -2.20 29.46
C THR A 316 -4.45 -1.35 30.15
N GLU A 317 -4.54 -0.03 29.97
CA GLU A 317 -3.65 0.95 30.58
C GLU A 317 -3.63 0.82 32.12
N ASP A 318 -4.79 0.79 32.76
CA ASP A 318 -4.91 0.76 34.23
C ASP A 318 -4.33 -0.50 34.88
N LEU A 319 -4.41 -1.65 34.22
CA LEU A 319 -3.96 -2.93 34.77
C LEU A 319 -2.54 -3.30 34.35
N HIS A 320 -2.07 -2.85 33.18
CA HIS A 320 -0.85 -3.38 32.58
C HIS A 320 0.23 -2.31 32.41
N PHE A 321 0.05 -1.32 31.54
CA PHE A 321 1.15 -0.46 31.09
C PHE A 321 1.10 1.01 31.56
N GLY A 322 -0.02 1.44 32.13
CA GLY A 322 -0.29 2.82 32.56
C GLY A 322 0.43 3.26 33.82
N ALA A 323 0.42 4.56 34.10
CA ALA A 323 1.05 5.15 35.30
C ALA A 323 0.48 4.60 36.62
N ASN A 324 -0.79 4.20 36.62
CA ASN A 324 -1.48 3.64 37.79
C ASN A 324 -1.38 2.10 37.89
N SER A 325 -0.83 1.42 36.88
CA SER A 325 -0.64 -0.03 36.91
C SER A 325 0.40 -0.45 37.94
N ASN A 326 0.15 -1.60 38.58
CA ASN A 326 1.10 -2.29 39.47
C ASN A 326 1.67 -3.57 38.84
N ASP A 327 1.46 -3.79 37.54
CA ASP A 327 1.98 -4.97 36.85
C ASP A 327 3.53 -4.98 36.91
N PRO A 328 4.16 -6.07 37.36
CA PRO A 328 5.62 -6.16 37.45
C PRO A 328 6.31 -6.11 36.07
N GLY A 329 5.60 -6.39 34.99
CA GLY A 329 6.06 -6.26 33.61
C GLY A 329 6.19 -4.81 33.14
N ARG A 330 5.58 -3.84 33.84
CA ARG A 330 5.71 -2.41 33.50
C ARG A 330 7.04 -1.84 33.97
N PHE A 331 8.01 -1.83 33.08
CA PHE A 331 9.34 -1.23 33.31
C PHE A 331 9.32 0.29 33.19
N GLU A 332 8.51 0.80 32.26
CA GLU A 332 8.22 2.22 32.11
C GLU A 332 6.73 2.38 31.79
N SER A 333 6.06 3.33 32.44
CA SER A 333 4.66 3.59 32.15
C SER A 333 4.50 4.34 30.82
N PHE A 334 3.46 4.00 30.06
CA PHE A 334 2.99 4.81 28.95
C PHE A 334 1.46 4.90 28.95
N ALA A 335 0.92 5.79 28.13
CA ALA A 335 -0.52 5.99 27.94
C ALA A 335 -0.79 6.18 26.46
N LEU A 336 -2.00 5.86 26.01
CA LEU A 336 -2.34 6.03 24.60
C LEU A 336 -2.80 7.46 24.30
N SER A 337 -2.40 8.01 23.15
CA SER A 337 -2.75 9.39 22.79
C SER A 337 -4.04 9.47 21.97
N ASP A 338 -5.02 10.21 22.49
CA ASP A 338 -6.24 10.57 21.76
C ASP A 338 -6.00 11.40 20.49
N THR A 339 -4.81 12.00 20.36
CA THR A 339 -4.33 12.72 19.17
C THR A 339 -3.57 11.85 18.16
N GLY A 340 -3.52 10.54 18.38
CA GLY A 340 -2.83 9.59 17.51
C GLY A 340 -1.34 9.46 17.80
N GLU A 341 -0.81 8.26 17.56
CA GLU A 341 0.59 7.86 17.77
C GLU A 341 0.83 6.45 17.20
N THR A 342 1.90 5.78 17.64
CA THR A 342 2.27 4.43 17.21
C THR A 342 2.33 3.47 18.40
N VAL A 343 1.72 2.29 18.27
CA VAL A 343 1.95 1.15 19.19
C VAL A 343 2.94 0.17 18.56
N TYR A 344 3.87 -0.32 19.37
CA TYR A 344 4.87 -1.32 19.02
C TYR A 344 4.63 -2.61 19.79
N LEU A 345 4.70 -3.74 19.09
CA LEU A 345 4.78 -5.08 19.66
C LEU A 345 6.12 -5.68 19.24
N THR A 346 6.97 -6.01 20.22
CA THR A 346 8.30 -6.57 19.93
C THR A 346 8.50 -7.86 20.71
N SER A 347 8.82 -8.92 20.00
CA SER A 347 9.19 -10.21 20.61
C SER A 347 10.59 -10.15 21.24
N THR A 348 10.96 -11.18 21.99
CA THR A 348 12.27 -11.29 22.63
C THR A 348 12.73 -12.75 22.65
N ASN A 349 14.05 -12.95 22.58
CA ASN A 349 14.71 -14.23 22.85
C ASN A 349 15.30 -14.30 24.28
N ASP A 350 14.99 -13.30 25.13
CA ASP A 350 15.46 -13.07 26.51
C ASP A 350 16.99 -13.23 26.73
N PRO A 351 17.76 -12.15 26.92
CA PRO A 351 17.33 -10.77 27.22
C PRO A 351 17.16 -9.87 25.99
N GLU A 352 17.50 -10.34 24.80
CA GLU A 352 17.56 -9.52 23.59
C GLU A 352 16.19 -9.47 22.89
N LEU A 353 15.85 -8.30 22.35
CA LEU A 353 14.70 -8.18 21.45
C LEU A 353 14.95 -9.02 20.21
N SER A 354 13.91 -9.70 19.73
CA SER A 354 13.98 -10.44 18.46
C SER A 354 13.45 -9.56 17.31
N HIS A 355 13.59 -10.05 16.08
CA HIS A 355 13.23 -9.33 14.85
C HIS A 355 11.74 -9.29 14.59
N TYR A 356 10.96 -10.15 15.25
CA TYR A 356 9.51 -10.04 15.18
C TYR A 356 9.08 -8.75 15.90
N ARG A 357 8.87 -7.71 15.09
CA ARG A 357 8.47 -6.37 15.51
C ARG A 357 7.32 -5.90 14.63
N LEU A 358 6.21 -5.59 15.26
CA LEU A 358 5.07 -4.95 14.61
C LEU A 358 4.96 -3.53 15.13
N LYS A 359 4.76 -2.56 14.22
CA LYS A 359 4.29 -1.23 14.58
C LYS A 359 2.92 -0.97 13.97
N ARG A 360 2.07 -0.24 14.68
CA ARG A 360 0.78 0.24 14.18
C ARG A 360 0.57 1.69 14.53
N ASP A 361 0.49 2.50 13.48
CA ASP A 361 0.10 3.89 13.57
C ASP A 361 -1.42 3.99 13.63
N PHE A 362 -1.91 4.87 14.51
CA PHE A 362 -3.32 5.21 14.58
C PHE A 362 -3.46 6.73 14.72
N GLY A 363 -4.48 7.29 14.05
CA GLY A 363 -4.73 8.73 14.05
C GLY A 363 -5.52 9.18 15.27
N PRO A 364 -5.81 10.50 15.37
CA PRO A 364 -6.71 11.04 16.38
C PRO A 364 -8.04 10.29 16.43
N SER A 365 -8.58 10.11 17.65
CA SER A 365 -9.84 9.40 17.87
C SER A 365 -10.74 10.18 18.84
N LEU A 366 -12.04 9.99 18.68
CA LEU A 366 -13.03 10.54 19.60
C LEU A 366 -13.26 9.60 20.79
N GLU A 367 -13.84 10.13 21.85
CA GLU A 367 -14.14 9.36 23.04
C GLU A 367 -15.00 8.13 22.71
N GLY A 368 -14.52 6.95 23.11
CA GLY A 368 -15.13 5.64 22.89
C GLY A 368 -14.92 5.04 21.49
N GLN A 369 -14.24 5.74 20.57
CA GLN A 369 -13.99 5.26 19.22
C GLN A 369 -12.74 4.37 19.20
N THR A 370 -12.89 3.10 18.83
CA THR A 370 -11.74 2.22 18.57
C THR A 370 -11.31 2.29 17.12
N ILE A 371 -10.03 1.97 16.88
CA ILE A 371 -9.46 1.76 15.55
C ILE A 371 -8.95 0.33 15.49
N GLY A 372 -9.40 -0.46 14.52
CA GLY A 372 -9.05 -1.87 14.40
C GLY A 372 -9.02 -2.38 12.97
N PHE A 373 -8.60 -3.63 12.80
CA PHE A 373 -8.56 -4.26 11.49
C PHE A 373 -9.94 -4.52 10.89
N HIS A 374 -10.05 -4.24 9.60
CA HIS A 374 -11.13 -4.65 8.73
C HIS A 374 -10.55 -5.35 7.50
N TYR A 375 -11.01 -6.57 7.25
CA TYR A 375 -10.59 -7.37 6.08
C TYR A 375 -11.37 -6.98 4.84
N LYS A 376 -10.66 -6.76 3.73
CA LYS A 376 -11.21 -6.48 2.40
C LYS A 376 -11.06 -7.70 1.52
N SER A 377 -12.16 -8.45 1.36
CA SER A 377 -12.18 -9.64 0.50
C SER A 377 -11.90 -9.35 -0.98
N SER A 378 -12.18 -8.13 -1.45
CA SER A 378 -11.95 -7.70 -2.84
C SER A 378 -10.48 -7.66 -3.26
N SER A 379 -9.58 -7.52 -2.29
CA SER A 379 -8.16 -7.25 -2.51
C SER A 379 -7.26 -8.10 -1.62
N ASP A 380 -7.84 -9.04 -0.88
CA ASP A 380 -7.18 -9.88 0.12
C ASP A 380 -6.23 -9.08 1.04
N SER A 381 -6.70 -7.92 1.49
CA SER A 381 -5.90 -6.98 2.28
C SER A 381 -6.69 -6.45 3.47
N TYR A 382 -6.05 -5.67 4.34
CA TYR A 382 -6.67 -5.14 5.55
C TYR A 382 -6.57 -3.62 5.61
N ASN A 383 -7.60 -2.98 6.16
CA ASN A 383 -7.53 -1.59 6.59
C ASN A 383 -7.51 -1.53 8.12
N PHE A 384 -6.78 -0.58 8.70
CA PHE A 384 -6.84 -0.26 10.13
C PHE A 384 -7.68 1.00 10.33
N VAL A 385 -8.92 0.84 10.80
CA VAL A 385 -9.99 1.84 10.68
C VAL A 385 -10.84 1.98 11.92
N PRO A 386 -11.46 3.17 12.13
CA PRO A 386 -12.51 3.31 13.11
C PRO A 386 -13.56 2.21 13.01
N LEU A 387 -13.90 1.60 14.13
CA LEU A 387 -14.90 0.54 14.20
C LEU A 387 -16.22 1.10 14.75
N LYS A 388 -17.33 0.46 14.37
CA LYS A 388 -18.67 0.88 14.79
C LYS A 388 -18.88 0.70 16.30
N THR A 389 -18.30 -0.34 16.86
CA THR A 389 -18.32 -0.64 18.30
C THR A 389 -16.98 -1.25 18.74
N PRO A 390 -16.49 -0.94 19.95
CA PRO A 390 -15.35 -1.62 20.55
C PRO A 390 -15.58 -3.14 20.66
N THR A 391 -14.59 -3.96 20.34
CA THR A 391 -14.74 -5.43 20.23
C THR A 391 -13.71 -6.28 21.00
N PRO A 392 -13.31 -5.91 22.23
CA PRO A 392 -12.29 -6.66 22.95
C PRO A 392 -12.68 -8.13 23.17
N GLY A 393 -11.77 -9.03 22.84
CA GLY A 393 -11.87 -10.48 22.97
C GLY A 393 -12.60 -11.17 21.82
N THR A 394 -13.01 -10.44 20.78
CA THR A 394 -13.91 -10.95 19.74
C THR A 394 -13.57 -10.42 18.35
N ILE A 395 -14.26 -10.92 17.32
CA ILE A 395 -14.10 -10.42 15.96
C ILE A 395 -14.49 -8.94 15.89
N ASN A 396 -13.63 -8.16 15.24
CA ASN A 396 -13.84 -6.73 15.03
C ASN A 396 -15.19 -6.41 14.40
N SER A 397 -15.83 -5.34 14.89
CA SER A 397 -17.07 -4.85 14.27
C SER A 397 -16.79 -4.24 12.88
N PRO A 398 -17.81 -4.09 12.02
CA PRO A 398 -17.64 -3.38 10.76
C PRO A 398 -17.10 -1.95 10.94
N PRO A 399 -16.45 -1.37 9.93
CA PRO A 399 -15.97 0.01 9.99
C PRO A 399 -17.09 1.00 10.36
N MET A 400 -16.74 2.03 11.12
CA MET A 400 -17.64 3.14 11.37
C MET A 400 -17.80 3.96 10.08
N LEU A 401 -19.05 4.20 9.69
CA LEU A 401 -19.40 4.92 8.47
C LEU A 401 -19.94 6.31 8.79
N GLY A 402 -19.45 7.32 8.07
CA GLY A 402 -19.96 8.68 8.11
C GLY A 402 -19.69 9.39 9.44
N PRO A 403 -20.44 10.48 9.74
CA PRO A 403 -21.78 10.77 9.23
C PRO A 403 -21.82 11.35 7.80
N ILE A 404 -20.68 11.83 7.30
CA ILE A 404 -20.51 12.32 5.92
C ILE A 404 -19.55 11.39 5.21
N VAL A 405 -19.90 10.98 4.00
CA VAL A 405 -19.11 10.04 3.20
C VAL A 405 -18.80 10.65 1.83
N ILE A 406 -17.73 10.19 1.20
CA ILE A 406 -17.45 10.48 -0.21
C ILE A 406 -18.33 9.53 -1.04
N SER A 407 -19.25 10.04 -1.85
CA SER A 407 -20.18 9.23 -2.65
C SER A 407 -19.77 9.09 -4.12
N GLU A 408 -19.01 10.05 -4.63
CA GLU A 408 -18.60 10.11 -6.03
C GLU A 408 -17.24 10.80 -6.17
N ILE A 409 -16.42 10.32 -7.12
CA ILE A 409 -15.08 10.81 -7.42
C ILE A 409 -14.94 10.92 -8.94
N MET A 410 -14.80 12.14 -9.45
CA MET A 410 -14.46 12.40 -10.85
C MET A 410 -12.99 12.81 -10.92
N TYR A 411 -12.14 11.91 -11.43
CA TYR A 411 -10.71 12.12 -11.63
C TYR A 411 -10.35 11.97 -13.11
N HIS A 412 -9.19 12.50 -13.52
CA HIS A 412 -8.73 12.45 -14.91
C HIS A 412 -9.78 13.01 -15.91
N ASN A 413 -10.39 14.15 -15.58
CA ASN A 413 -11.36 14.80 -16.48
C ASN A 413 -11.05 16.30 -16.66
N THR A 414 -11.84 16.96 -17.50
CA THR A 414 -11.78 18.40 -17.80
C THR A 414 -12.04 19.25 -16.56
N VAL A 415 -12.93 18.77 -15.68
CA VAL A 415 -13.10 19.30 -14.33
C VAL A 415 -13.24 18.15 -13.35
N GLU A 416 -12.44 18.17 -12.30
CA GLU A 416 -12.44 17.16 -11.24
C GLU A 416 -13.30 17.58 -10.05
N TYR A 417 -13.93 16.59 -9.42
CA TYR A 417 -14.72 16.83 -8.22
C TYR A 417 -14.81 15.61 -7.31
N LEU A 418 -15.15 15.90 -6.05
CA LEU A 418 -15.61 14.93 -5.06
C LEU A 418 -17.03 15.30 -4.65
N GLU A 419 -17.88 14.29 -4.47
CA GLU A 419 -19.18 14.48 -3.85
C GLU A 419 -19.16 13.98 -2.40
N LEU A 420 -19.63 14.84 -1.50
CA LEU A 420 -19.89 14.51 -0.11
C LEU A 420 -21.38 14.31 0.12
N LEU A 421 -21.74 13.25 0.83
CA LEU A 421 -23.12 12.91 1.20
C LEU A 421 -23.28 12.78 2.70
N ASN A 422 -24.34 13.38 3.26
CA ASN A 422 -24.79 13.08 4.62
C ASN A 422 -25.65 11.81 4.67
N VAL A 423 -25.04 10.69 5.07
CA VAL A 423 -25.73 9.39 5.24
C VAL A 423 -26.40 9.23 6.60
N SER A 424 -26.21 10.18 7.51
CA SER A 424 -26.78 10.14 8.86
C SER A 424 -28.21 10.66 8.90
N SER A 425 -28.91 10.38 10.00
CA SER A 425 -30.26 10.91 10.25
C SER A 425 -30.26 12.30 10.90
N LYS A 426 -29.10 12.96 10.99
CA LYS A 426 -28.93 14.26 11.67
C LYS A 426 -28.36 15.29 10.71
N SER A 427 -28.71 16.55 10.91
CA SER A 427 -28.01 17.65 10.24
C SER A 427 -26.59 17.78 10.81
N ILE A 428 -25.60 17.88 9.93
CA ILE A 428 -24.18 17.94 10.29
C ILE A 428 -23.62 19.29 9.88
N SER A 429 -22.97 19.99 10.82
CA SER A 429 -22.15 21.16 10.48
C SER A 429 -20.79 20.72 9.97
N LEU A 430 -20.38 21.26 8.83
CA LEU A 430 -19.06 21.04 8.24
C LEU A 430 -18.01 22.07 8.66
N ARG A 431 -18.33 22.99 9.58
CA ARG A 431 -17.37 24.00 10.03
C ARG A 431 -16.09 23.34 10.56
N GLY A 432 -14.96 23.69 9.96
CA GLY A 432 -13.63 23.19 10.32
C GLY A 432 -13.28 21.81 9.75
N TRP A 433 -14.17 21.16 8.99
CA TRP A 433 -13.82 19.91 8.30
C TRP A 433 -12.82 20.17 7.18
N GLN A 434 -12.02 19.16 6.85
CA GLN A 434 -10.96 19.31 5.85
C GLN A 434 -10.70 18.04 5.05
N ILE A 435 -10.01 18.21 3.93
CA ILE A 435 -9.27 17.18 3.19
C ILE A 435 -7.88 17.74 2.94
N LYS A 436 -6.83 16.94 3.21
CA LYS A 436 -5.43 17.31 3.00
C LYS A 436 -4.62 16.29 2.17
N LYS A 437 -5.25 15.17 1.80
CA LYS A 437 -4.65 14.13 0.98
C LYS A 437 -5.35 14.14 -0.38
N GLY A 438 -4.56 14.30 -1.44
CA GLY A 438 -5.00 14.51 -2.82
C GLY A 438 -5.39 15.94 -3.16
N ILE A 439 -6.41 16.46 -2.46
CA ILE A 439 -6.81 17.87 -2.56
C ILE A 439 -6.64 18.58 -1.20
N GLU A 440 -6.53 19.90 -1.22
CA GLU A 440 -6.48 20.73 -0.01
C GLU A 440 -7.72 21.63 0.10
N ILE A 441 -8.58 21.35 1.06
CA ILE A 441 -9.72 22.20 1.40
C ILE A 441 -9.97 22.20 2.91
N GLN A 442 -10.29 23.37 3.45
CA GLN A 442 -10.81 23.53 4.80
C GLN A 442 -12.10 24.34 4.78
N ILE A 443 -13.18 23.75 5.28
CA ILE A 443 -14.51 24.34 5.23
C ILE A 443 -14.66 25.34 6.37
N SER A 444 -14.50 26.63 6.07
CA SER A 444 -14.59 27.72 7.05
C SER A 444 -16.02 28.25 7.24
N SER A 445 -16.92 27.98 6.29
CA SER A 445 -18.32 28.38 6.34
C SER A 445 -19.11 27.61 7.41
N ASP A 446 -20.18 28.22 7.93
CA ASP A 446 -21.17 27.56 8.79
C ASP A 446 -22.14 26.64 8.02
N LEU A 447 -21.60 25.95 7.00
CA LEU A 447 -22.36 25.04 6.15
C LEU A 447 -22.93 23.89 7.00
N VAL A 448 -24.25 23.70 6.91
CA VAL A 448 -24.96 22.59 7.54
C VAL A 448 -25.59 21.75 6.44
N ILE A 449 -25.26 20.46 6.43
CA ILE A 449 -25.80 19.50 5.49
C ILE A 449 -26.88 18.68 6.20
N THR A 450 -28.10 18.68 5.68
CA THR A 450 -29.23 17.89 6.19
C THR A 450 -29.14 16.42 5.75
N PRO A 451 -29.88 15.48 6.38
CA PRO A 451 -29.88 14.08 5.97
C PRO A 451 -30.15 13.89 4.47
N GLY A 452 -29.31 13.14 3.77
CA GLY A 452 -29.41 12.89 2.32
C GLY A 452 -28.94 14.02 1.41
N GLN A 453 -28.61 15.19 1.97
CA GLN A 453 -28.12 16.32 1.18
C GLN A 453 -26.64 16.11 0.77
N ARG A 454 -26.31 16.62 -0.42
CA ARG A 454 -24.99 16.51 -1.05
C ARG A 454 -24.29 17.86 -1.17
N VAL A 455 -22.96 17.82 -1.18
CA VAL A 455 -22.08 18.95 -1.42
C VAL A 455 -21.00 18.52 -2.39
N ILE A 456 -20.72 19.36 -3.38
CA ILE A 456 -19.63 19.14 -4.33
C ILE A 456 -18.40 19.92 -3.88
N LEU A 457 -17.25 19.26 -3.92
CA LEU A 457 -15.94 19.88 -3.87
C LEU A 457 -15.37 19.79 -5.28
N SER A 458 -15.00 20.91 -5.91
CA SER A 458 -14.51 20.95 -7.30
C SER A 458 -13.19 21.71 -7.38
N GLU A 459 -12.34 21.38 -8.37
CA GLU A 459 -11.15 22.20 -8.66
C GLU A 459 -11.51 23.58 -9.23
N ASN A 460 -12.67 23.68 -9.90
CA ASN A 460 -13.14 24.91 -10.50
C ASN A 460 -14.67 24.91 -10.49
N ALA A 461 -15.25 25.74 -9.62
CA ALA A 461 -16.69 25.74 -9.40
C ALA A 461 -17.47 26.30 -10.61
N ASP A 462 -16.91 27.24 -11.36
CA ASP A 462 -17.58 27.85 -12.51
C ASP A 462 -17.55 26.91 -13.73
N LEU A 463 -16.42 26.26 -13.99
CA LEU A 463 -16.30 25.24 -15.03
C LEU A 463 -17.21 24.04 -14.72
N PHE A 464 -17.23 23.60 -13.46
CA PHE A 464 -18.14 22.56 -13.00
C PHE A 464 -19.62 22.91 -13.28
N ARG A 465 -20.05 24.14 -12.95
CA ARG A 465 -21.41 24.59 -13.25
C ARG A 465 -21.70 24.65 -14.74
N SER A 466 -20.72 25.07 -15.54
CA SER A 466 -20.87 25.13 -16.99
C SER A 466 -21.03 23.75 -17.63
N LEU A 467 -20.32 22.75 -17.11
CA LEU A 467 -20.30 21.39 -17.66
C LEU A 467 -21.48 20.55 -17.16
N TYR A 468 -21.76 20.54 -15.86
CA TYR A 468 -22.77 19.65 -15.26
C TYR A 468 -24.13 20.30 -15.00
N ARG A 469 -24.24 21.63 -15.13
CA ARG A 469 -25.49 22.40 -14.97
C ARG A 469 -26.37 21.94 -13.79
N PRO A 470 -25.80 21.81 -12.57
CA PRO A 470 -26.51 21.24 -11.44
C PRO A 470 -27.73 22.09 -11.03
N ARG A 471 -28.67 21.47 -10.32
CA ARG A 471 -29.88 22.15 -9.79
C ARG A 471 -29.53 23.41 -9.00
N GLU A 472 -30.37 24.43 -9.15
CA GLU A 472 -30.26 25.68 -8.39
C GLU A 472 -30.29 25.39 -6.88
N GLY A 473 -29.23 25.78 -6.16
CA GLY A 473 -29.08 25.53 -4.72
C GLY A 473 -28.13 24.38 -4.33
N LEU A 474 -27.58 23.61 -5.28
CA LEU A 474 -26.48 22.68 -4.98
C LEU A 474 -25.26 23.47 -4.47
N VAL A 475 -24.78 23.11 -3.28
CA VAL A 475 -23.59 23.74 -2.70
C VAL A 475 -22.36 23.15 -3.38
N ILE A 476 -21.57 24.03 -4.00
CA ILE A 476 -20.30 23.69 -4.65
C ILE A 476 -19.23 24.55 -3.99
N LEU A 477 -18.25 23.89 -3.39
CA LEU A 477 -17.06 24.50 -2.81
C LEU A 477 -15.88 24.26 -3.74
N GLU A 478 -15.02 25.26 -3.90
CA GLU A 478 -13.77 25.11 -4.62
C GLU A 478 -12.67 24.75 -3.62
N TRP A 479 -11.83 23.76 -3.93
CA TRP A 479 -10.65 23.46 -3.11
C TRP A 479 -9.51 24.43 -3.42
N ALA A 480 -8.59 24.61 -2.47
CA ALA A 480 -7.57 25.66 -2.53
C ALA A 480 -6.32 25.24 -3.32
N ASP A 481 -5.94 23.97 -3.24
CA ASP A 481 -4.77 23.41 -3.92
C ASP A 481 -4.95 21.91 -4.15
N GLY A 482 -4.05 21.33 -4.94
CA GLY A 482 -4.07 19.92 -5.30
C GLY A 482 -4.97 19.58 -6.49
N LYS A 483 -4.88 18.32 -6.91
CA LYS A 483 -5.60 17.75 -8.04
C LYS A 483 -5.77 16.25 -7.76
N LEU A 484 -6.87 15.66 -8.22
CA LEU A 484 -7.03 14.22 -8.12
C LEU A 484 -6.02 13.50 -9.05
N ASN A 485 -5.32 12.49 -8.54
CA ASN A 485 -4.28 11.78 -9.27
C ASN A 485 -4.89 10.76 -10.25
N ASN A 486 -4.58 10.94 -11.53
CA ASN A 486 -5.01 10.04 -12.61
C ASN A 486 -4.55 8.57 -12.42
N GLY A 487 -3.50 8.32 -11.64
CA GLY A 487 -3.01 6.97 -11.31
C GLY A 487 -3.63 6.36 -10.05
N GLY A 488 -4.60 7.02 -9.42
CA GLY A 488 -5.09 6.64 -8.08
C GLY A 488 -4.39 7.35 -6.94
N GLU A 489 -5.05 7.44 -5.80
CA GLU A 489 -4.53 8.00 -4.55
C GLU A 489 -5.49 7.78 -3.36
N THR A 490 -5.08 8.27 -2.18
CA THR A 490 -5.93 8.41 -1.01
C THR A 490 -6.54 9.81 -0.88
N VAL A 491 -7.87 9.87 -0.79
CA VAL A 491 -8.63 11.04 -0.33
C VAL A 491 -9.18 10.74 1.07
N GLU A 492 -8.99 11.65 2.01
CA GLU A 492 -9.36 11.46 3.42
C GLU A 492 -10.13 12.67 3.96
N LEU A 493 -11.41 12.46 4.30
CA LEU A 493 -12.27 13.45 4.92
C LEU A 493 -12.10 13.42 6.43
N GLU A 494 -11.75 14.56 7.01
CA GLU A 494 -11.50 14.68 8.44
C GLU A 494 -12.34 15.79 9.08
N ARG A 495 -12.60 15.64 10.38
CA ARG A 495 -13.27 16.65 11.19
C ARG A 495 -12.40 17.05 12.39
N PRO A 496 -12.62 18.24 12.97
CA PRO A 496 -11.95 18.63 14.21
C PRO A 496 -12.17 17.60 15.32
N GLY A 497 -11.07 17.22 15.98
CA GLY A 497 -10.99 16.24 17.05
C GLY A 497 -10.40 16.81 18.33
N PRO A 498 -9.78 15.96 19.17
CA PRO A 498 -9.12 16.39 20.40
C PRO A 498 -8.05 17.46 20.17
N LEU A 499 -7.79 18.28 21.19
CA LEU A 499 -6.74 19.29 21.13
C LEU A 499 -5.38 18.66 21.43
N ASN A 500 -4.37 19.00 20.63
CA ASN A 500 -2.99 18.63 20.94
C ASN A 500 -2.47 19.42 22.16
N LYS A 501 -1.23 19.10 22.58
CA LYS A 501 -0.55 19.76 23.71
C LYS A 501 -0.41 21.28 23.59
N LEU A 502 -0.54 21.84 22.38
CA LEU A 502 -0.50 23.28 22.10
C LEU A 502 -1.90 23.92 22.04
N GLY A 503 -2.97 23.16 22.33
CA GLY A 503 -4.35 23.64 22.27
C GLY A 503 -4.90 23.77 20.86
N THR A 504 -4.23 23.19 19.86
CA THR A 504 -4.69 23.20 18.46
C THR A 504 -5.51 21.93 18.17
N PRO A 505 -6.67 22.03 17.50
CA PRO A 505 -7.43 20.86 17.08
C PRO A 505 -6.60 19.91 16.23
N THR A 506 -6.66 18.64 16.56
CA THR A 506 -6.28 17.55 15.65
C THR A 506 -7.47 17.17 14.79
N PHE A 507 -7.27 16.27 13.83
CA PHE A 507 -8.28 15.94 12.83
C PHE A 507 -8.54 14.43 12.84
N VAL A 508 -9.80 14.08 13.11
CA VAL A 508 -10.27 12.70 13.18
C VAL A 508 -10.81 12.32 11.81
N ARG A 509 -10.31 11.21 11.26
CA ARG A 509 -10.83 10.65 10.01
C ARG A 509 -12.31 10.26 10.13
N VAL A 510 -13.10 10.69 9.16
CA VAL A 510 -14.53 10.38 9.01
C VAL A 510 -14.76 9.39 7.88
N ASP A 511 -14.17 9.66 6.70
CA ASP A 511 -14.23 8.75 5.56
C ASP A 511 -12.90 8.78 4.79
N ARG A 512 -12.61 7.72 4.06
CA ARG A 512 -11.42 7.62 3.22
C ARG A 512 -11.68 6.74 2.02
N VAL A 513 -11.14 7.12 0.87
CA VAL A 513 -11.14 6.31 -0.33
C VAL A 513 -9.73 6.30 -0.90
N ASN A 514 -9.12 5.12 -0.99
CA ASN A 514 -7.87 4.89 -1.70
C ASN A 514 -8.17 4.28 -3.08
N TYR A 515 -8.62 5.12 -3.99
CA TYR A 515 -9.02 4.71 -5.34
C TYR A 515 -7.80 4.46 -6.23
N ASP A 516 -7.98 3.68 -7.29
CA ASP A 516 -6.93 3.34 -8.25
C ASP A 516 -7.50 3.35 -9.68
N ASN A 517 -6.64 3.54 -10.68
CA ASN A 517 -6.99 3.35 -12.09
C ASN A 517 -6.72 1.93 -12.58
N LYS A 518 -6.37 1.02 -11.68
CA LYS A 518 -6.16 -0.41 -11.93
C LYS A 518 -7.15 -1.27 -11.17
N LYS A 519 -7.36 -2.49 -11.69
CA LYS A 519 -8.10 -3.53 -10.96
C LYS A 519 -7.51 -3.72 -9.56
N PRO A 520 -8.33 -3.94 -8.52
CA PRO A 520 -9.76 -4.28 -8.60
C PRO A 520 -10.72 -3.09 -8.70
N TRP A 521 -10.25 -1.85 -8.86
CA TRP A 521 -11.11 -0.70 -9.15
C TRP A 521 -11.63 -0.74 -10.59
N ASP A 522 -12.76 -0.06 -10.82
CA ASP A 522 -13.34 0.05 -12.15
C ASP A 522 -12.53 1.05 -12.99
N VAL A 523 -11.68 0.48 -13.85
CA VAL A 523 -10.74 1.24 -14.69
C VAL A 523 -11.43 2.11 -15.72
N ASN A 524 -12.73 1.92 -15.97
CA ASN A 524 -13.45 2.78 -16.92
C ASN A 524 -13.62 4.21 -16.38
N ALA A 525 -13.46 4.47 -15.08
CA ALA A 525 -13.49 5.84 -14.56
C ALA A 525 -12.23 6.65 -14.91
N ASP A 526 -11.20 6.02 -15.48
CA ASP A 526 -9.93 6.68 -15.82
C ASP A 526 -10.00 7.35 -17.20
N GLY A 527 -10.31 8.65 -17.25
CA GLY A 527 -10.17 9.46 -18.46
C GLY A 527 -11.20 9.21 -19.57
N THR A 528 -12.25 8.44 -19.31
CA THR A 528 -13.31 8.15 -20.29
C THR A 528 -14.50 9.11 -20.22
N GLY A 529 -14.54 9.96 -19.19
CA GLY A 529 -15.70 10.81 -18.88
C GLY A 529 -16.58 10.26 -17.75
N LEU A 530 -16.35 9.02 -17.29
CA LEU A 530 -17.05 8.41 -16.16
C LEU A 530 -16.42 8.81 -14.82
N ALA A 531 -17.23 8.88 -13.77
CA ALA A 531 -16.80 9.03 -12.38
C ALA A 531 -16.83 7.68 -11.64
N LEU A 532 -16.00 7.52 -10.61
CA LEU A 532 -16.21 6.44 -9.64
C LEU A 532 -17.36 6.82 -8.72
N ARG A 533 -18.39 5.98 -8.65
CA ARG A 533 -19.57 6.18 -7.79
C ARG A 533 -19.76 5.01 -6.84
N LYS A 534 -20.22 5.29 -5.62
CA LYS A 534 -20.59 4.26 -4.64
C LYS A 534 -21.80 3.45 -5.09
N ILE A 535 -21.72 2.13 -4.99
CA ILE A 535 -22.83 1.20 -5.29
C ILE A 535 -23.87 1.21 -4.16
N GLU A 536 -23.41 1.20 -2.91
CA GLU A 536 -24.22 1.34 -1.71
C GLU A 536 -23.66 2.49 -0.86
N GLU A 537 -24.35 3.63 -0.82
CA GLU A 537 -23.82 4.85 -0.16
C GLU A 537 -23.64 4.71 1.36
N LYS A 538 -24.41 3.80 1.96
CA LYS A 538 -24.36 3.46 3.38
C LYS A 538 -23.48 2.24 3.69
N ALA A 539 -22.69 1.78 2.71
CA ALA A 539 -21.69 0.75 2.89
C ALA A 539 -20.27 1.35 2.93
N TYR A 540 -19.29 0.51 3.24
CA TYR A 540 -17.91 0.93 3.41
C TYR A 540 -17.30 1.41 2.09
N GLY A 541 -16.67 2.59 2.12
CA GLY A 541 -16.16 3.26 0.92
C GLY A 541 -14.69 3.01 0.60
N ASN A 542 -13.89 2.50 1.53
CA ASN A 542 -12.46 2.28 1.26
C ASN A 542 -12.17 0.88 0.73
N ASP A 543 -13.04 0.36 -0.13
CA ASP A 543 -12.99 -0.95 -0.74
C ASP A 543 -13.60 -0.88 -2.14
N SER A 544 -12.87 -1.33 -3.17
CA SER A 544 -13.27 -1.22 -4.58
C SER A 544 -14.55 -1.97 -4.91
N ILE A 545 -14.96 -2.98 -4.11
CA ILE A 545 -16.20 -3.73 -4.34
C ILE A 545 -17.45 -2.86 -4.27
N ASN A 546 -17.37 -1.72 -3.59
CA ASN A 546 -18.47 -0.77 -3.44
C ASN A 546 -18.38 0.41 -4.43
N TRP A 547 -17.57 0.29 -5.48
CA TRP A 547 -17.44 1.32 -6.50
C TRP A 547 -17.63 0.74 -7.90
N LEU A 548 -18.23 1.55 -8.75
CA LEU A 548 -18.29 1.31 -10.19
C LEU A 548 -18.00 2.60 -10.92
N ALA A 549 -17.50 2.49 -12.15
CA ALA A 549 -17.48 3.62 -13.06
C ALA A 549 -18.93 3.87 -13.52
N SER A 550 -19.41 5.09 -13.37
CA SER A 550 -20.69 5.52 -13.92
C SER A 550 -20.58 6.95 -14.38
N PRO A 551 -21.47 7.39 -15.26
CA PRO A 551 -21.53 8.79 -15.62
C PRO A 551 -21.75 9.71 -14.43
N PRO A 552 -21.22 10.94 -14.52
CA PRO A 552 -21.23 11.89 -13.42
C PRO A 552 -22.65 12.26 -13.02
N SER A 553 -22.98 12.08 -11.74
CA SER A 553 -24.31 12.34 -11.19
C SER A 553 -24.31 13.35 -10.03
N PRO A 554 -23.55 14.46 -10.11
CA PRO A 554 -23.35 15.31 -8.96
C PRO A 554 -24.66 15.94 -8.46
N GLY A 555 -24.95 15.70 -7.19
CA GLY A 555 -26.13 16.16 -6.48
C GLY A 555 -27.31 15.18 -6.53
N LEU A 556 -27.23 14.07 -7.28
CA LEU A 556 -28.35 13.17 -7.54
C LEU A 556 -27.96 11.70 -7.36
N TYR A 557 -28.51 11.01 -6.37
CA TYR A 557 -28.32 9.55 -6.28
C TYR A 557 -29.60 8.74 -6.30
N ASP A 558 -30.77 9.35 -6.18
CA ASP A 558 -32.03 8.59 -6.12
C ASP A 558 -33.16 9.28 -6.90
N THR A 559 -32.80 10.16 -7.84
CA THR A 559 -33.82 10.81 -8.68
C THR A 559 -33.69 10.49 -10.14
N LEU A 560 -32.71 9.72 -10.64
CA LEU A 560 -32.71 9.33 -12.07
C LEU A 560 -33.47 8.01 -12.30
N GLU A 561 -34.52 7.74 -11.51
CA GLU A 561 -35.40 6.57 -11.66
C GLU A 561 -36.18 6.60 -12.98
N SER A 562 -36.28 7.78 -13.60
CA SER A 562 -36.96 7.98 -14.87
C SER A 562 -36.17 8.87 -15.83
N PHE A 563 -36.43 8.70 -17.12
CA PHE A 563 -35.96 9.62 -18.15
C PHE A 563 -36.39 11.07 -17.86
N GLU A 564 -37.61 11.30 -17.35
CA GLU A 564 -38.10 12.65 -17.03
C GLU A 564 -37.21 13.36 -16.03
N ASP A 565 -36.83 12.67 -14.96
CA ASP A 565 -35.99 13.26 -13.94
C ASP A 565 -34.57 13.54 -14.45
N TRP A 566 -34.07 12.71 -15.37
CA TRP A 566 -32.81 12.93 -16.08
C TRP A 566 -32.85 14.16 -16.99
N GLN A 567 -33.96 14.37 -17.71
CA GLN A 567 -34.13 15.59 -18.51
C GLN A 567 -34.17 16.84 -17.63
N VAL A 568 -34.83 16.76 -16.47
CA VAL A 568 -34.87 17.85 -15.48
C VAL A 568 -33.49 18.12 -14.89
N PHE A 569 -32.71 17.07 -14.63
CA PHE A 569 -31.35 17.20 -14.12
C PHE A 569 -30.45 18.00 -15.06
N TRP A 570 -30.38 17.57 -16.32
CA TRP A 570 -29.59 18.24 -17.33
C TRP A 570 -30.19 19.57 -17.77
N ASN A 571 -31.40 19.91 -17.30
CA ASN A 571 -32.13 21.11 -17.68
C ASN A 571 -32.24 21.22 -19.20
N LEU A 572 -32.67 20.13 -19.84
CA LEU A 572 -32.79 20.03 -21.29
C LEU A 572 -33.90 20.95 -21.81
N GLU A 573 -33.66 21.58 -22.96
CA GLU A 573 -34.67 22.40 -23.60
C GLU A 573 -35.82 21.53 -24.15
N PRO A 574 -37.09 21.85 -23.87
CA PRO A 574 -38.20 21.09 -24.40
C PRO A 574 -38.20 21.06 -25.94
N GLY A 575 -38.06 19.85 -26.50
CA GLY A 575 -38.07 19.62 -27.95
C GLY A 575 -36.70 19.60 -28.61
N ASP A 576 -35.61 19.81 -27.87
CA ASP A 576 -34.25 19.48 -28.32
C ASP A 576 -33.93 18.05 -27.89
N ASP A 577 -33.84 17.14 -28.85
CA ASP A 577 -33.62 15.70 -28.60
C ASP A 577 -32.15 15.30 -28.73
N ASP A 578 -31.26 16.20 -29.18
CA ASP A 578 -29.82 15.93 -29.42
C ASP A 578 -29.05 17.26 -29.25
N PRO A 579 -28.83 17.71 -28.00
CA PRO A 579 -28.34 19.06 -27.74
C PRO A 579 -26.88 19.31 -28.18
N ASP A 580 -26.03 18.30 -28.15
CA ASP A 580 -24.62 18.38 -28.60
C ASP A 580 -24.39 17.99 -30.06
N ARG A 581 -25.41 17.45 -30.73
CA ARG A 581 -25.45 17.16 -32.17
C ARG A 581 -24.46 16.09 -32.60
N ASP A 582 -24.23 15.12 -31.75
CA ASP A 582 -23.42 13.96 -32.08
C ASP A 582 -24.25 12.83 -32.77
N GLY A 583 -25.57 13.01 -32.80
CA GLY A 583 -26.51 12.07 -33.43
C GLY A 583 -27.10 11.05 -32.45
N LEU A 584 -26.80 11.15 -31.15
CA LEU A 584 -27.42 10.36 -30.10
C LEU A 584 -28.60 11.15 -29.52
N THR A 585 -29.78 10.53 -29.51
CA THR A 585 -30.95 11.16 -28.89
C THR A 585 -30.80 11.18 -27.38
N ASN A 586 -31.44 12.11 -26.68
CA ASN A 586 -31.53 12.16 -25.22
C ASN A 586 -31.96 10.83 -24.59
N MET A 587 -32.88 10.09 -25.22
CA MET A 587 -33.29 8.76 -24.74
C MET A 587 -32.14 7.75 -24.81
N PHE A 588 -31.32 7.85 -25.85
CA PHE A 588 -30.13 7.04 -26.04
C PHE A 588 -29.06 7.43 -25.01
N GLU A 589 -28.83 8.72 -24.85
CA GLU A 589 -27.95 9.28 -23.83
C GLU A 589 -28.36 8.78 -22.44
N TYR A 590 -29.64 8.89 -22.08
CA TYR A 590 -30.17 8.37 -20.83
C TYR A 590 -30.02 6.85 -20.68
N ALA A 591 -30.29 6.08 -21.74
CA ALA A 591 -30.20 4.63 -21.72
C ALA A 591 -28.78 4.09 -21.50
N PHE A 592 -27.77 4.88 -21.89
CA PHE A 592 -26.36 4.54 -21.75
C PHE A 592 -25.60 5.51 -20.84
N ASP A 593 -26.35 6.21 -19.97
CA ASP A 593 -25.91 7.19 -18.98
C ASP A 593 -25.03 8.36 -19.54
N ARG A 594 -25.05 8.67 -20.83
CA ARG A 594 -24.19 9.70 -21.43
C ARG A 594 -24.59 11.14 -21.08
N ASN A 595 -23.69 12.08 -21.37
CA ASN A 595 -23.88 13.50 -21.11
C ASN A 595 -24.43 14.18 -22.37
N PRO A 596 -25.70 14.64 -22.36
CA PRO A 596 -26.37 15.16 -23.55
C PRO A 596 -25.82 16.48 -24.09
N PHE A 597 -24.80 17.04 -23.44
CA PHE A 597 -24.12 18.27 -23.87
C PHE A 597 -22.66 18.03 -24.25
N ALA A 598 -22.18 16.80 -24.23
CA ALA A 598 -20.80 16.45 -24.46
C ALA A 598 -20.67 15.43 -25.60
N PHE A 599 -20.27 15.94 -26.76
CA PHE A 599 -20.08 15.16 -27.98
C PHE A 599 -19.33 13.84 -27.74
N ASP A 600 -20.01 12.70 -27.98
CA ASP A 600 -19.45 11.38 -27.77
C ASP A 600 -18.59 10.92 -28.97
N TYR A 601 -17.35 10.50 -28.69
CA TYR A 601 -16.43 9.93 -29.69
C TYR A 601 -16.39 8.39 -29.68
N SER A 602 -17.15 7.74 -28.80
CA SER A 602 -17.03 6.29 -28.55
C SER A 602 -18.03 5.46 -29.35
N GLU A 603 -17.57 4.37 -29.97
CA GLU A 603 -18.47 3.34 -30.52
C GLU A 603 -19.20 2.61 -29.39
N LEU A 604 -20.45 2.99 -29.15
CA LEU A 604 -21.36 2.36 -28.18
C LEU A 604 -21.61 0.89 -28.47
N ILE A 605 -21.66 0.51 -29.75
CA ILE A 605 -21.84 -0.86 -30.19
C ILE A 605 -20.54 -1.35 -30.83
N LYS A 606 -19.88 -2.30 -30.18
CA LYS A 606 -18.67 -2.94 -30.72
C LYS A 606 -19.05 -4.26 -31.37
N VAL A 607 -18.70 -4.41 -32.64
CA VAL A 607 -18.91 -5.65 -33.38
C VAL A 607 -17.56 -6.30 -33.66
N ARG A 608 -17.32 -7.47 -33.07
CA ARG A 608 -16.06 -8.22 -33.22
C ARG A 608 -16.33 -9.55 -33.89
N ARG A 609 -15.45 -9.94 -34.81
CA ARG A 609 -15.51 -11.26 -35.44
C ARG A 609 -14.45 -12.18 -34.84
N SER A 610 -14.86 -13.37 -34.42
CA SER A 610 -13.97 -14.43 -33.94
C SER A 610 -14.37 -15.77 -34.57
N GLY A 611 -13.70 -16.14 -35.66
CA GLY A 611 -14.04 -17.34 -36.42
C GLY A 611 -15.44 -17.26 -37.06
N GLU A 612 -16.32 -18.17 -36.66
CA GLU A 612 -17.72 -18.29 -37.11
C GLU A 612 -18.71 -17.42 -36.32
N TYR A 613 -18.25 -16.77 -35.25
CA TYR A 613 -19.08 -15.94 -34.38
C TYR A 613 -18.88 -14.45 -34.66
N ILE A 614 -19.98 -13.69 -34.66
CA ILE A 614 -19.94 -12.26 -34.39
C ILE A 614 -20.31 -12.05 -32.94
N ARG A 615 -19.45 -11.34 -32.22
CA ARG A 615 -19.75 -10.81 -30.91
C ARG A 615 -20.19 -9.36 -31.04
N VAL A 616 -21.41 -9.07 -30.61
CA VAL A 616 -21.90 -7.70 -30.44
C VAL A 616 -21.83 -7.36 -28.97
N ILE A 617 -21.22 -6.23 -28.66
CA ILE A 617 -21.04 -5.74 -27.29
C ILE A 617 -21.62 -4.34 -27.23
N TYR A 618 -22.51 -4.09 -26.28
CA TYR A 618 -22.99 -2.76 -25.97
C TYR A 618 -23.09 -2.58 -24.46
N PRO A 619 -22.78 -1.38 -23.93
CA PRO A 619 -22.84 -1.14 -22.50
C PRO A 619 -24.28 -1.26 -22.02
N LEU A 620 -24.47 -1.89 -20.88
CA LEU A 620 -25.75 -1.84 -20.15
C LEU A 620 -25.39 -1.49 -18.71
N GLU A 621 -25.29 -0.19 -18.45
CA GLU A 621 -25.02 0.31 -17.12
C GLU A 621 -26.34 0.45 -16.35
N ALA A 622 -26.31 0.09 -15.06
CA ALA A 622 -27.42 0.03 -14.09
C ALA A 622 -28.84 0.00 -14.67
N ARG A 623 -29.53 -1.16 -14.61
CA ARG A 623 -30.93 -1.34 -15.02
C ARG A 623 -31.79 -0.10 -14.76
N ARG A 624 -32.05 0.69 -15.80
CA ARG A 624 -33.04 1.76 -15.77
C ARG A 624 -34.39 1.10 -15.52
N PRO A 625 -35.02 1.32 -14.35
CA PRO A 625 -36.25 0.60 -14.01
C PRO A 625 -37.39 0.97 -14.97
N ASP A 626 -37.29 2.11 -15.65
CA ASP A 626 -38.22 2.61 -16.66
C ASP A 626 -37.83 2.26 -18.11
N LEU A 627 -36.74 1.50 -18.37
CA LEU A 627 -36.38 1.08 -19.74
C LEU A 627 -36.23 -0.44 -19.91
N GLU A 628 -36.58 -0.92 -21.09
CA GLU A 628 -36.15 -2.21 -21.67
C GLU A 628 -35.15 -1.94 -22.78
N ILE A 629 -33.99 -2.59 -22.75
CA ILE A 629 -32.96 -2.46 -23.78
C ILE A 629 -32.68 -3.84 -24.36
N GLN A 630 -32.90 -4.00 -25.66
CA GLN A 630 -32.74 -5.28 -26.37
C GLN A 630 -31.92 -5.10 -27.65
N LEU A 631 -31.09 -6.10 -27.97
CA LEU A 631 -30.53 -6.25 -29.31
C LEU A 631 -31.55 -6.95 -30.22
N GLU A 632 -31.83 -6.38 -31.37
CA GLU A 632 -32.74 -6.97 -32.37
C GLU A 632 -32.02 -7.20 -33.70
N TYR A 633 -32.44 -8.25 -34.41
CA TYR A 633 -32.00 -8.61 -35.75
C TYR A 633 -33.17 -8.54 -36.74
N SER A 634 -32.87 -8.16 -37.98
CA SER A 634 -33.78 -8.21 -39.12
C SER A 634 -33.06 -8.60 -40.40
N ALA A 635 -33.65 -9.48 -41.20
CA ALA A 635 -33.14 -9.83 -42.52
C ALA A 635 -33.52 -8.80 -43.61
N ASP A 636 -34.58 -8.01 -43.39
CA ASP A 636 -35.25 -7.21 -44.43
C ASP A 636 -35.61 -5.77 -44.02
N LEU A 637 -35.29 -5.35 -42.78
CA LEU A 637 -35.68 -4.10 -42.12
C LEU A 637 -37.17 -3.98 -41.76
N GLU A 638 -37.99 -4.97 -42.07
CA GLU A 638 -39.43 -4.97 -41.79
C GLU A 638 -39.74 -5.81 -40.54
N GLU A 639 -39.30 -7.06 -40.51
CA GLU A 639 -39.52 -7.97 -39.37
C GLU A 639 -38.29 -7.99 -38.46
N TRP A 640 -38.52 -7.77 -37.15
CA TRP A 640 -37.46 -7.70 -36.14
C TRP A 640 -37.68 -8.76 -35.06
N SER A 641 -36.60 -9.45 -34.69
CA SER A 641 -36.59 -10.44 -33.60
C SER A 641 -35.51 -10.12 -32.58
N SER A 642 -35.84 -10.21 -31.29
CA SER A 642 -34.88 -10.02 -30.21
C SER A 642 -33.85 -11.15 -30.16
N LEU A 643 -32.59 -10.79 -29.99
CA LEU A 643 -31.48 -11.71 -29.76
C LEU A 643 -31.26 -11.89 -28.26
N GLN A 644 -30.84 -13.09 -27.86
CA GLN A 644 -30.43 -13.32 -26.47
C GLN A 644 -29.07 -12.67 -26.21
N THR A 645 -28.98 -11.98 -25.08
CA THR A 645 -27.75 -11.34 -24.60
C THR A 645 -27.49 -11.79 -23.16
N GLU A 646 -26.23 -11.79 -22.77
CA GLU A 646 -25.79 -12.04 -21.39
C GLU A 646 -25.03 -10.82 -20.86
N ILE A 647 -25.18 -10.54 -19.56
CA ILE A 647 -24.45 -9.45 -18.91
C ILE A 647 -23.09 -9.99 -18.47
N ILE A 648 -22.02 -9.45 -19.05
CA ILE A 648 -20.63 -9.77 -18.74
C ILE A 648 -19.90 -8.47 -18.42
N GLY A 649 -19.46 -8.31 -17.17
CA GLY A 649 -18.66 -7.14 -16.75
C GLY A 649 -19.27 -5.79 -17.14
N SER A 650 -20.51 -5.53 -16.72
CA SER A 650 -21.35 -4.34 -17.03
C SER A 650 -21.65 -4.07 -18.52
N GLN A 651 -21.31 -5.00 -19.41
CA GLN A 651 -21.67 -4.94 -20.82
C GLN A 651 -22.65 -6.07 -21.17
N ASN A 652 -23.60 -5.79 -22.05
CA ASN A 652 -24.37 -6.85 -22.70
C ASN A 652 -23.55 -7.39 -23.86
N GLU A 653 -23.33 -8.70 -23.86
CA GLU A 653 -22.69 -9.42 -24.95
C GLU A 653 -23.69 -10.35 -25.62
N ALA A 654 -23.66 -10.36 -26.96
CA ALA A 654 -24.39 -11.31 -27.79
C ALA A 654 -23.41 -12.02 -28.71
N ASP A 655 -23.33 -13.34 -28.61
CA ASP A 655 -22.55 -14.18 -29.53
C ASP A 655 -23.51 -14.75 -30.60
N ILE A 656 -23.42 -14.21 -31.81
CA ILE A 656 -24.23 -14.59 -32.96
C ILE A 656 -23.51 -15.70 -33.71
N THR A 657 -24.07 -16.91 -33.65
CA THR A 657 -23.68 -18.07 -34.46
C THR A 657 -24.32 -17.98 -35.83
N GLU A 658 -23.55 -18.29 -36.88
CA GLU A 658 -24.00 -18.27 -38.29
C GLU A 658 -24.27 -16.83 -38.78
N LEU A 659 -23.42 -16.36 -39.69
CA LEU A 659 -23.40 -14.98 -40.20
C LEU A 659 -24.57 -14.70 -41.15
N ASP A 660 -25.80 -14.65 -40.64
CA ASP A 660 -26.93 -14.25 -41.46
C ASP A 660 -26.76 -12.79 -41.87
N SER A 661 -26.74 -12.54 -43.19
CA SER A 661 -26.72 -11.20 -43.75
C SER A 661 -28.01 -10.47 -43.33
N GLY A 662 -27.87 -9.32 -42.70
CA GLY A 662 -29.02 -8.53 -42.23
C GLY A 662 -28.59 -7.31 -41.45
N TYR A 663 -29.53 -6.79 -40.67
CA TYR A 663 -29.44 -5.54 -39.94
C TYR A 663 -29.61 -5.79 -38.45
N TYR A 664 -28.86 -5.05 -37.65
CA TYR A 664 -28.88 -5.14 -36.19
C TYR A 664 -29.18 -3.76 -35.62
N ARG A 665 -29.96 -3.70 -34.55
CA ARG A 665 -30.21 -2.46 -33.82
C ARG A 665 -30.33 -2.71 -32.33
N ILE A 666 -30.07 -1.69 -31.54
CA ILE A 666 -30.52 -1.66 -30.15
C ILE A 666 -31.87 -0.98 -30.10
N ARG A 667 -32.84 -1.65 -29.49
CA ARG A 667 -34.16 -1.11 -29.21
C ARG A 667 -34.23 -0.73 -27.74
N ILE A 668 -34.55 0.54 -27.50
CA ILE A 668 -34.83 1.08 -26.17
C ILE A 668 -36.35 1.29 -26.09
N LEU A 669 -37.01 0.60 -25.17
CA LEU A 669 -38.42 0.78 -24.85
C LEU A 669 -38.55 1.43 -23.49
N LYS A 670 -39.19 2.58 -23.45
CA LYS A 670 -39.57 3.20 -22.20
C LYS A 670 -40.86 2.61 -21.66
N PHE A 671 -40.85 2.16 -20.41
CA PHE A 671 -42.02 1.79 -19.65
C PHE A 671 -42.65 3.03 -18.98
N PRO A 672 -43.99 3.03 -18.81
CA PRO A 672 -44.71 4.11 -18.14
C PRO A 672 -44.49 4.15 -16.62
#